data_AF-A0A085W665-F1
#
_entry.id   AF-A0A085W665-F1
#
_cell.length_a   1.000
_cell.length_b   1.000
_cell.length_c   1.000
_cell.angle_alpha   90.00
_cell.angle_beta   90.00
_cell.angle_gamma   90.00
#
_symmetry.space_group_name_H-M   'P 1'
#
loop_
_entity.id
_entity.type
_entity.pdbx_description
1 polymer ?
#
loop_
_entity_poly.entity_id
_entity_poly.type
_entity_poly.pdbx_seq_one_letter_code
_entity_poly.pdbx_strand_id
1 'polypeptide(L)'
;MLKKLASMVSAVATAGLCAVIPGVANAVPVSQANTTIFGPNVYVFDTSMPAADVQGVARNIFTSMEAAEFSSNRYALLFKPGTYPIDFNVGFYTHVAGLGQSPDDVNITGGVTVPANWMANANATCNFWRAFENFAITPSSGTTQIAVSQAAPLRRMHIKGGLWLFQVDYSTGAGGWASGGFLADSVVDGQVLPGSQQQWLSRNSKWGSWANAVWNMVFVGSVNAPADSFPEPPYTVIPQTPVIREKPYLYVTSAGQYAVFVPSLQTNTQGPSWGASPTPGTSVSIDQFYIAQPSTASAASLNAALSAGKHLLFTPGIYQLNDTLRVNNPNTIILGLGLPSLIPTSGQPAISVADVDGVKIGGMIIEAGSINSASLLQVGPAGSSASHASNPTFIYDITIRTGGPVAGKNDVGITINSHNVVGDQLWLWRADHGSGAAWNSNPTKSGIVVNGNNVTIYGLFNEHHEQYQTVWNGNGGRVYFYQSEIPYDVPNQGSWMNGTVNGYASYKVANSVTTHEAWGVGVYSYFRDAAVKLENAIEVPNYPGIKMHHLTTIWLNGQAGSEITHIINGLGTRVYAGSPTTAQRQTWTDFVGSGTNPPADTQAPTTPGSLTATAVSSSQINLSWSASSDNVGVTGYDIYRGGSLIGTSGTNSFSNTGLTASTTYSYTVRARDAAGNVSAASNTASATTQAAAGDTQAPSTPGNLTATAVSSSQINLSWSASTDNVGVTGYIIYRGGTQVGTSTTTSFSNTGLTASTAYSYTVKARDAAGNLSAASNTASATTQASGGSGGTGAEWTYGTSSASSTQALLWFAPTGFTAQYVIVHYSTPTLGQQNIQMTYNSTAGRWEYTASGVNSGNVLTYSFTYNKAGAQYDTPNYTWTKP
;
A
#
# COMPACT_ATOMS: atom_id res chain seq x y z
N MET A 1 40.90 -66.67 77.24
CA MET A 1 40.59 -65.24 77.39
C MET A 1 39.26 -64.95 76.70
N LEU A 2 38.35 -64.33 77.47
CA LEU A 2 37.00 -63.80 77.23
C LEU A 2 36.11 -64.25 76.02
N LYS A 3 35.06 -65.00 76.42
CA LYS A 3 33.60 -64.88 76.15
C LYS A 3 33.00 -65.03 74.74
N LYS A 4 32.32 -66.18 74.60
CA LYS A 4 31.07 -66.51 73.89
C LYS A 4 30.02 -65.37 73.84
N LEU A 5 29.25 -65.26 72.74
CA LEU A 5 27.84 -65.71 72.69
C LEU A 5 27.31 -65.79 71.25
N ALA A 6 26.52 -66.83 71.00
CA ALA A 6 25.77 -67.10 69.79
C ALA A 6 24.29 -66.69 69.97
N SER A 7 23.57 -66.39 68.88
CA SER A 7 22.19 -66.83 68.67
C SER A 7 21.75 -66.66 67.21
N MET A 8 21.20 -67.74 66.67
CA MET A 8 20.48 -67.91 65.40
C MET A 8 19.17 -67.11 65.35
N VAL A 9 18.65 -66.81 64.14
CA VAL A 9 17.30 -67.22 63.65
C VAL A 9 17.29 -67.16 62.10
N SER A 10 16.79 -68.23 61.47
CA SER A 10 16.54 -68.41 60.03
C SER A 10 15.28 -67.69 59.55
N ALA A 11 15.23 -67.27 58.28
CA ALA A 11 14.09 -67.49 57.37
C ALA A 11 14.39 -67.00 55.95
N VAL A 12 14.18 -67.88 54.96
CA VAL A 12 14.17 -67.57 53.53
C VAL A 12 12.95 -66.72 53.20
N ALA A 13 13.14 -65.62 52.47
CA ALA A 13 12.06 -64.91 51.77
C ALA A 13 12.57 -64.37 50.43
N THR A 14 11.88 -64.82 49.38
CA THR A 14 11.90 -64.40 47.97
C THR A 14 12.32 -62.94 47.73
N ALA A 15 13.41 -62.75 46.98
CA ALA A 15 13.73 -61.47 46.35
C ALA A 15 12.75 -61.22 45.20
N GLY A 16 11.70 -60.45 45.47
CA GLY A 16 10.86 -59.86 44.44
C GLY A 16 11.66 -58.85 43.63
N LEU A 17 11.72 -59.06 42.32
CA LEU A 17 12.13 -58.07 41.33
C LEU A 17 11.24 -56.82 41.51
N CYS A 18 11.74 -55.77 42.17
CA CYS A 18 11.17 -54.44 42.01
C CYS A 18 11.61 -53.95 40.63
N ALA A 19 10.73 -54.11 39.65
CA ALA A 19 10.81 -53.40 38.39
C ALA A 19 10.84 -51.90 38.70
N VAL A 20 11.97 -51.25 38.38
CA VAL A 20 12.04 -49.80 38.28
C VAL A 20 11.17 -49.44 37.07
N ILE A 21 9.94 -49.01 37.34
CA ILE A 21 9.10 -48.38 36.33
C ILE A 21 9.89 -47.16 35.82
N PRO A 22 10.16 -47.04 34.51
CA PRO A 22 10.75 -45.83 33.98
C PRO A 22 9.82 -44.66 34.33
N GLY A 23 10.36 -43.68 35.05
CA GLY A 23 9.62 -42.50 35.44
C GLY A 23 8.96 -41.88 34.22
N VAL A 24 7.66 -41.69 34.28
CA VAL A 24 6.90 -40.84 33.37
C VAL A 24 7.59 -39.47 33.45
N ALA A 25 8.32 -39.08 32.40
CA ALA A 25 8.80 -37.72 32.29
C ALA A 25 7.57 -36.81 32.31
N ASN A 26 7.48 -35.90 33.27
CA ASN A 26 6.36 -34.98 33.36
C ASN A 26 6.26 -34.19 32.05
N ALA A 27 5.05 -34.09 31.50
CA ALA A 27 4.77 -33.27 30.32
C ALA A 27 5.29 -31.85 30.55
N VAL A 28 6.05 -31.30 29.58
CA VAL A 28 6.49 -29.90 29.64
C VAL A 28 5.25 -29.02 29.44
N PRO A 29 4.95 -28.07 30.34
CA PRO A 29 3.82 -27.16 30.14
C PRO A 29 4.01 -26.29 28.89
N VAL A 30 2.94 -26.04 28.13
CA VAL A 30 3.00 -25.19 26.92
C VAL A 30 3.47 -23.75 27.22
N SER A 31 3.33 -23.30 28.46
CA SER A 31 3.84 -21.99 28.91
C SER A 31 5.36 -21.86 28.83
N GLN A 32 6.09 -22.96 28.66
CA GLN A 32 7.54 -22.96 28.41
C GLN A 32 7.89 -22.94 26.92
N ALA A 33 6.92 -23.06 26.00
CA ALA A 33 7.20 -23.10 24.57
C ALA A 33 7.88 -21.82 24.06
N ASN A 34 7.66 -20.67 24.70
CA ASN A 34 8.26 -19.39 24.31
C ASN A 34 9.34 -18.85 25.26
N THR A 35 9.91 -19.71 26.11
CA THR A 35 11.03 -19.35 27.01
C THR A 35 12.39 -19.78 26.45
N THR A 36 12.50 -19.93 25.13
CA THR A 36 13.72 -20.35 24.44
C THR A 36 14.66 -19.18 24.14
N ILE A 37 15.86 -19.49 23.63
CA ILE A 37 16.85 -18.49 23.19
C ILE A 37 16.33 -17.56 22.07
N PHE A 38 15.24 -17.93 21.41
CA PHE A 38 14.63 -17.15 20.33
C PHE A 38 13.63 -16.11 20.82
N GLY A 39 13.40 -16.01 22.13
CA GLY A 39 12.60 -14.96 22.73
C GLY A 39 11.08 -15.23 22.71
N PRO A 40 10.29 -14.29 23.24
CA PRO A 40 8.91 -14.56 23.68
C PRO A 40 7.90 -14.75 22.54
N ASN A 41 8.25 -14.34 21.32
CA ASN A 41 7.39 -14.44 20.14
C ASN A 41 7.64 -15.71 19.30
N VAL A 42 8.56 -16.57 19.76
CA VAL A 42 8.90 -17.83 19.12
C VAL A 42 8.45 -18.97 20.02
N TYR A 43 7.45 -19.72 19.58
CA TYR A 43 6.94 -20.89 20.28
C TYR A 43 7.59 -22.14 19.70
N VAL A 44 8.40 -22.83 20.51
CA VAL A 44 9.01 -24.11 20.17
C VAL A 44 8.24 -25.23 20.87
N PHE A 45 7.50 -26.00 20.09
CA PHE A 45 6.74 -27.14 20.55
C PHE A 45 7.55 -28.43 20.43
N ASP A 46 7.32 -29.35 21.38
CA ASP A 46 7.77 -30.73 21.29
C ASP A 46 6.64 -31.69 21.65
N THR A 47 6.83 -32.98 21.37
CA THR A 47 5.78 -34.01 21.52
C THR A 47 5.39 -34.30 22.96
N SER A 48 6.09 -33.75 23.96
CA SER A 48 5.70 -33.89 25.37
C SER A 48 4.60 -32.91 25.78
N MET A 49 4.40 -31.84 25.01
CA MET A 49 3.37 -30.82 25.27
C MET A 49 1.98 -31.35 24.88
N PRO A 50 0.94 -31.12 25.70
CA PRO A 50 -0.42 -31.55 25.35
C PRO A 50 -0.91 -30.90 24.05
N ALA A 51 -1.42 -31.72 23.11
CA ALA A 51 -1.87 -31.24 21.80
C ALA A 51 -2.96 -30.16 21.89
N ALA A 52 -3.88 -30.28 22.86
CA ALA A 52 -4.93 -29.28 23.09
C ALA A 52 -4.37 -27.90 23.47
N ASP A 53 -3.24 -27.88 24.18
CA ASP A 53 -2.60 -26.64 24.62
C ASP A 53 -1.84 -25.99 23.45
N VAL A 54 -1.11 -26.79 22.66
CA VAL A 54 -0.45 -26.35 21.43
C VAL A 54 -1.48 -25.78 20.44
N GLN A 55 -2.58 -26.50 20.25
CA GLN A 55 -3.74 -26.07 19.46
C GLN A 55 -4.32 -24.74 19.97
N GLY A 56 -4.42 -24.58 21.29
CA GLY A 56 -4.90 -23.35 21.93
C GLY A 56 -4.00 -22.15 21.62
N VAL A 57 -2.68 -22.31 21.72
CA VAL A 57 -1.71 -21.27 21.37
C VAL A 57 -1.83 -20.87 19.90
N ALA A 58 -1.81 -21.84 18.98
CA ALA A 58 -1.91 -21.59 17.54
C ALA A 58 -3.23 -20.88 17.18
N ARG A 59 -4.35 -21.32 17.76
CA ARG A 59 -5.66 -20.69 17.57
C ARG A 59 -5.69 -19.23 18.08
N ASN A 60 -5.13 -18.97 19.26
CA ASN A 60 -5.12 -17.62 19.83
C ASN A 60 -4.30 -16.65 18.98
N ILE A 61 -3.14 -17.11 18.48
CA ILE A 61 -2.32 -16.32 17.55
C ILE A 61 -3.10 -16.04 16.26
N PHE A 62 -3.70 -17.06 15.66
CA PHE A 62 -4.55 -16.89 14.47
C PHE A 62 -5.65 -15.87 14.69
N THR A 63 -6.45 -15.99 15.75
CA THR A 63 -7.54 -15.06 16.06
C THR A 63 -7.04 -13.61 16.13
N SER A 64 -5.84 -13.38 16.69
CA SER A 64 -5.24 -12.04 16.76
C SER A 64 -4.65 -11.54 15.44
N MET A 65 -4.35 -12.45 14.51
CA MET A 65 -3.60 -12.16 13.29
C MET A 65 -4.40 -12.38 12.00
N GLU A 66 -5.63 -12.89 12.05
CA GLU A 66 -6.43 -13.23 10.88
C GLU A 66 -6.68 -12.02 9.98
N ALA A 67 -7.16 -10.91 10.56
CA ALA A 67 -7.45 -9.65 9.86
C ALA A 67 -6.42 -8.54 10.19
N ALA A 68 -5.25 -8.90 10.71
CA ALA A 68 -4.28 -7.94 11.25
C ALA A 68 -3.16 -7.59 10.24
N GLU A 69 -3.57 -7.18 9.04
CA GLU A 69 -2.70 -6.96 7.88
C GLU A 69 -1.51 -6.02 8.17
N PHE A 70 -1.72 -4.92 8.87
CA PHE A 70 -0.66 -3.95 9.23
C PHE A 70 -0.26 -4.02 10.71
N SER A 71 -0.47 -5.17 11.35
CA SER A 71 -0.07 -5.40 12.74
C SER A 71 1.43 -5.18 12.96
N SER A 72 1.82 -4.75 14.16
CA SER A 72 3.21 -4.78 14.62
C SER A 72 3.64 -6.14 15.18
N ASN A 73 2.68 -7.03 15.45
CA ASN A 73 2.96 -8.35 16.02
C ASN A 73 3.52 -9.29 14.96
N ARG A 74 4.43 -10.17 15.39
CA ARG A 74 5.13 -11.16 14.56
C ARG A 74 5.27 -12.43 15.39
N TYR A 75 5.05 -13.60 14.79
CA TYR A 75 5.14 -14.87 15.52
C TYR A 75 5.85 -15.96 14.70
N ALA A 76 6.53 -16.86 15.40
CA ALA A 76 7.01 -18.11 14.82
C ALA A 76 6.50 -19.31 15.64
N LEU A 77 5.94 -20.30 14.96
CA LEU A 77 5.51 -21.59 15.49
C LEU A 77 6.46 -22.66 14.97
N LEU A 78 7.34 -23.13 15.84
CA LEU A 78 8.40 -24.08 15.53
C LEU A 78 8.10 -25.43 16.17
N PHE A 79 8.22 -26.51 15.41
CA PHE A 79 7.88 -27.85 15.87
C PHE A 79 9.13 -28.73 15.83
N LYS A 80 9.55 -29.27 16.98
CA LYS A 80 10.63 -30.29 17.02
C LYS A 80 10.20 -31.57 16.30
N PRO A 81 11.14 -32.42 15.85
CA PRO A 81 10.83 -33.72 15.26
C PRO A 81 9.79 -34.51 16.07
N GLY A 82 8.78 -35.03 15.39
CA GLY A 82 7.66 -35.74 16.00
C GLY A 82 6.32 -35.53 15.28
N THR A 83 5.27 -36.11 15.85
CA THR A 83 3.90 -36.06 15.30
C THR A 83 2.99 -35.24 16.22
N TYR A 84 2.23 -34.31 15.64
CA TYR A 84 1.36 -33.38 16.35
C TYR A 84 -0.08 -33.52 15.86
N PRO A 85 -0.99 -34.09 16.67
CA PRO A 85 -2.40 -34.24 16.31
C PRO A 85 -3.19 -32.95 16.53
N ILE A 86 -2.93 -31.94 15.70
CA ILE A 86 -3.50 -30.59 15.77
C ILE A 86 -3.98 -30.10 14.40
N ASP A 87 -4.93 -29.18 14.41
CA ASP A 87 -5.54 -28.58 13.22
C ASP A 87 -5.75 -27.07 13.44
N PHE A 88 -4.99 -26.22 12.75
CA PHE A 88 -5.02 -24.78 12.98
C PHE A 88 -4.86 -23.94 11.73
N ASN A 89 -5.28 -22.68 11.84
CA ASN A 89 -5.20 -21.69 10.78
C ASN A 89 -3.99 -20.78 10.98
N VAL A 90 -3.50 -20.16 9.91
CA VAL A 90 -2.34 -19.27 9.92
C VAL A 90 -2.71 -17.88 9.38
N GLY A 91 -2.56 -16.88 10.23
CA GLY A 91 -2.86 -15.47 9.93
C GLY A 91 -1.65 -14.71 9.41
N PHE A 92 -1.76 -13.38 9.38
CA PHE A 92 -0.65 -12.49 9.01
C PHE A 92 0.56 -12.66 9.94
N TYR A 93 1.73 -12.37 9.39
CA TYR A 93 3.05 -12.39 10.04
C TYR A 93 3.35 -13.59 10.93
N THR A 94 2.92 -14.76 10.48
CA THR A 94 3.13 -16.02 11.20
C THR A 94 3.98 -16.94 10.34
N HIS A 95 5.13 -17.35 10.90
CA HIS A 95 6.01 -18.36 10.29
C HIS A 95 5.78 -19.69 10.99
N VAL A 96 5.37 -20.72 10.25
CA VAL A 96 5.23 -22.09 10.74
C VAL A 96 6.36 -22.94 10.17
N ALA A 97 7.15 -23.58 11.04
CA ALA A 97 8.26 -24.40 10.57
C ALA A 97 8.51 -25.66 11.40
N GLY A 98 8.96 -26.72 10.72
CA GLY A 98 9.50 -27.91 11.36
C GLY A 98 11.01 -27.78 11.58
N LEU A 99 11.47 -28.24 12.75
CA LEU A 99 12.87 -28.25 13.15
C LEU A 99 13.56 -29.59 12.87
N GLY A 100 13.04 -30.36 11.92
CA GLY A 100 13.66 -31.57 11.39
C GLY A 100 14.78 -31.29 10.40
N GLN A 101 15.58 -32.29 10.08
CA GLN A 101 16.48 -32.17 8.94
C GLN A 101 15.71 -32.35 7.62
N SER A 102 14.66 -33.17 7.64
CA SER A 102 13.74 -33.42 6.53
C SER A 102 12.31 -33.00 6.92
N PRO A 103 11.45 -32.62 5.96
CA PRO A 103 10.05 -32.31 6.24
C PRO A 103 9.30 -33.44 6.93
N ASP A 104 9.60 -34.70 6.61
CA ASP A 104 8.96 -35.87 7.21
C ASP A 104 9.31 -36.12 8.68
N ASP A 105 10.33 -35.45 9.22
CA ASP A 105 10.68 -35.56 10.63
C ASP A 105 9.63 -34.87 11.53
N VAL A 106 8.83 -33.96 10.98
CA VAL A 106 7.78 -33.22 11.68
C VAL A 106 6.46 -33.42 10.94
N ASN A 107 5.50 -34.10 11.55
CA ASN A 107 4.20 -34.36 10.93
C ASN A 107 3.05 -33.74 11.74
N ILE A 108 2.31 -32.82 11.15
CA ILE A 108 1.09 -32.28 11.72
C ILE A 108 -0.10 -33.07 11.16
N THR A 109 -0.73 -33.89 12.02
CA THR A 109 -1.85 -34.76 11.65
C THR A 109 -3.17 -34.10 12.06
N GLY A 110 -3.87 -33.50 11.11
CA GLY A 110 -5.07 -32.70 11.35
C GLY A 110 -5.25 -31.69 10.22
N GLY A 111 -4.50 -30.59 10.25
CA GLY A 111 -4.52 -29.59 9.20
C GLY A 111 -3.67 -28.37 9.53
N VAL A 112 -3.14 -27.72 8.49
CA VAL A 112 -2.61 -26.36 8.60
C VAL A 112 -3.15 -25.57 7.43
N THR A 113 -4.03 -24.61 7.70
CA THR A 113 -4.78 -23.93 6.64
C THR A 113 -4.58 -22.41 6.66
N VAL A 114 -4.83 -21.79 5.52
CA VAL A 114 -4.98 -20.33 5.40
C VAL A 114 -6.37 -20.05 4.82
N PRO A 115 -7.32 -19.61 5.66
CA PRO A 115 -8.64 -19.19 5.18
C PRO A 115 -8.59 -17.77 4.63
N ALA A 116 -9.61 -17.41 3.84
CA ALA A 116 -9.82 -16.05 3.33
C ALA A 116 -11.16 -15.45 3.78
N ASN A 117 -11.74 -15.98 4.86
CA ASN A 117 -13.07 -15.60 5.35
C ASN A 117 -13.12 -14.21 5.99
N TRP A 118 -11.96 -13.62 6.31
CA TRP A 118 -11.87 -12.29 6.91
C TRP A 118 -12.20 -11.16 5.92
N MET A 119 -12.12 -11.42 4.62
CA MET A 119 -12.58 -10.53 3.56
C MET A 119 -13.88 -11.06 2.94
N ALA A 120 -14.70 -10.15 2.42
CA ALA A 120 -15.92 -10.51 1.71
C ALA A 120 -15.63 -11.43 0.51
N ASN A 121 -16.59 -12.30 0.18
CA ASN A 121 -16.54 -13.22 -0.97
C ASN A 121 -15.32 -14.17 -0.96
N ALA A 122 -14.83 -14.53 0.23
CA ALA A 122 -13.65 -15.38 0.40
C ALA A 122 -12.41 -14.83 -0.34
N ASN A 123 -12.29 -13.50 -0.43
CA ASN A 123 -11.21 -12.87 -1.17
C ASN A 123 -9.84 -13.06 -0.47
N ALA A 124 -8.92 -13.76 -1.12
CA ALA A 124 -7.57 -14.02 -0.66
C ALA A 124 -6.53 -13.03 -1.22
N THR A 125 -6.92 -12.01 -2.00
CA THR A 125 -5.98 -11.05 -2.63
C THR A 125 -5.09 -10.31 -1.62
N CYS A 126 -5.48 -10.26 -0.33
CA CYS A 126 -4.68 -9.67 0.75
C CYS A 126 -4.08 -10.71 1.72
N ASN A 127 -4.12 -12.01 1.43
CA ASN A 127 -3.52 -13.03 2.31
C ASN A 127 -1.99 -13.09 2.17
N PHE A 128 -1.31 -12.03 2.65
CA PHE A 128 0.13 -11.81 2.54
C PHE A 128 0.93 -12.26 3.77
N TRP A 129 2.26 -12.16 3.69
CA TRP A 129 3.20 -12.18 4.83
C TRP A 129 2.97 -13.33 5.81
N ARG A 130 3.17 -14.55 5.34
CA ARG A 130 3.23 -15.76 6.18
C ARG A 130 4.22 -16.73 5.58
N ALA A 131 4.69 -17.72 6.32
CA ALA A 131 5.68 -18.66 5.77
C ALA A 131 5.45 -20.07 6.29
N PHE A 132 5.69 -21.05 5.43
CA PHE A 132 5.61 -22.48 5.74
C PHE A 132 6.91 -23.14 5.33
N GLU A 133 7.60 -23.76 6.28
CA GLU A 133 8.93 -24.30 6.03
C GLU A 133 9.21 -25.65 6.73
N ASN A 134 9.59 -26.65 5.95
CA ASN A 134 10.26 -27.87 6.44
C ASN A 134 9.42 -28.75 7.39
N PHE A 135 8.16 -29.03 7.02
CA PHE A 135 7.32 -29.98 7.74
C PHE A 135 6.30 -30.69 6.84
N ALA A 136 5.76 -31.80 7.33
CA ALA A 136 4.68 -32.56 6.71
C ALA A 136 3.30 -32.20 7.29
N ILE A 137 2.30 -32.19 6.42
CA ILE A 137 0.89 -32.06 6.77
C ILE A 137 0.19 -33.35 6.34
N THR A 138 -0.44 -34.03 7.29
CA THR A 138 -1.40 -35.12 7.01
C THR A 138 -2.80 -34.57 7.29
N PRO A 139 -3.48 -33.99 6.28
CA PRO A 139 -4.78 -33.38 6.50
C PRO A 139 -5.85 -34.45 6.78
N SER A 140 -6.64 -34.25 7.84
CA SER A 140 -7.71 -35.15 8.28
C SER A 140 -8.82 -35.31 7.24
N SER A 141 -9.06 -34.25 6.46
CA SER A 141 -9.98 -34.22 5.31
C SER A 141 -9.40 -34.84 4.04
N GLY A 142 -8.11 -35.22 4.04
CA GLY A 142 -7.36 -35.62 2.85
C GLY A 142 -6.88 -34.45 1.97
N THR A 143 -7.23 -33.20 2.28
CA THR A 143 -6.79 -32.00 1.55
C THR A 143 -6.55 -30.82 2.50
N THR A 144 -5.43 -30.12 2.33
CA THR A 144 -5.21 -28.84 3.05
C THR A 144 -5.48 -27.65 2.13
N GLN A 145 -5.99 -26.56 2.68
CA GLN A 145 -6.28 -25.33 1.96
C GLN A 145 -5.32 -24.22 2.41
N ILE A 146 -4.50 -23.71 1.51
CA ILE A 146 -3.58 -22.61 1.75
C ILE A 146 -3.90 -21.51 0.73
N ALA A 147 -4.97 -20.76 1.00
CA ALA A 147 -5.44 -19.68 0.13
C ALA A 147 -4.61 -18.41 0.38
N VAL A 148 -3.59 -18.18 -0.43
CA VAL A 148 -2.60 -17.11 -0.23
C VAL A 148 -2.43 -16.23 -1.47
N SER A 149 -1.88 -15.04 -1.26
CA SER A 149 -1.37 -14.18 -2.33
C SER A 149 0.15 -14.04 -2.25
N GLN A 150 0.73 -12.87 -2.53
CA GLN A 150 2.18 -12.64 -2.53
C GLN A 150 2.80 -12.79 -1.13
N ALA A 151 4.13 -13.02 -1.08
CA ALA A 151 4.94 -13.21 0.15
C ALA A 151 4.37 -14.23 1.15
N ALA A 152 3.91 -15.36 0.61
CA ALA A 152 3.49 -16.52 1.36
C ALA A 152 4.20 -17.79 0.88
N PRO A 153 5.54 -17.92 1.02
CA PRO A 153 6.28 -19.07 0.51
C PRO A 153 5.91 -20.38 1.21
N LEU A 154 5.73 -21.43 0.40
CA LEU A 154 5.65 -22.82 0.83
C LEU A 154 6.96 -23.51 0.43
N ARG A 155 7.83 -23.80 1.40
CA ARG A 155 9.15 -24.40 1.16
C ARG A 155 9.31 -25.69 1.93
N ARG A 156 9.91 -26.71 1.31
CA ARG A 156 10.21 -27.97 2.02
C ARG A 156 8.96 -28.54 2.69
N MET A 157 7.84 -28.54 1.97
CA MET A 157 6.57 -29.04 2.49
C MET A 157 6.33 -30.47 2.00
N HIS A 158 5.82 -31.34 2.88
CA HIS A 158 5.24 -32.62 2.47
C HIS A 158 3.73 -32.63 2.75
N ILE A 159 2.92 -32.37 1.73
CA ILE A 159 1.46 -32.46 1.84
C ILE A 159 1.03 -33.89 1.52
N LYS A 160 0.70 -34.66 2.55
CA LYS A 160 0.25 -36.06 2.44
C LYS A 160 -1.24 -36.14 2.07
N GLY A 161 -1.59 -35.52 0.95
CA GLY A 161 -2.96 -35.31 0.49
C GLY A 161 -3.03 -34.30 -0.66
N GLY A 162 -4.23 -33.76 -0.90
CA GLY A 162 -4.44 -32.66 -1.84
C GLY A 162 -4.04 -31.29 -1.27
N LEU A 163 -3.79 -30.33 -2.16
CA LEU A 163 -3.48 -28.94 -1.82
C LEU A 163 -4.39 -28.00 -2.61
N TRP A 164 -5.23 -27.24 -1.92
CA TRP A 164 -6.01 -26.16 -2.53
C TRP A 164 -5.34 -24.82 -2.27
N LEU A 165 -5.20 -24.00 -3.31
CA LEU A 165 -4.52 -22.70 -3.23
C LEU A 165 -5.49 -21.52 -3.22
N PHE A 166 -6.79 -21.78 -3.11
CA PHE A 166 -7.85 -20.78 -3.09
C PHE A 166 -8.88 -21.13 -2.02
N GLN A 167 -9.76 -20.19 -1.70
CA GLN A 167 -10.90 -20.40 -0.81
C GLN A 167 -12.17 -20.44 -1.65
N VAL A 168 -12.99 -21.47 -1.44
CA VAL A 168 -14.38 -21.47 -1.95
C VAL A 168 -15.21 -20.54 -1.08
N ASP A 169 -15.95 -19.63 -1.71
CA ASP A 169 -17.05 -18.91 -1.07
C ASP A 169 -18.25 -19.86 -0.97
N TYR A 170 -18.47 -20.41 0.22
CA TYR A 170 -19.56 -21.36 0.45
C TYR A 170 -20.97 -20.75 0.30
N SER A 171 -21.10 -19.42 0.26
CA SER A 171 -22.40 -18.76 0.05
C SER A 171 -22.81 -18.75 -1.43
N THR A 172 -21.84 -18.73 -2.34
CA THR A 172 -22.07 -18.65 -3.79
C THR A 172 -21.62 -19.90 -4.55
N GLY A 173 -20.76 -20.72 -3.93
CA GLY A 173 -20.07 -21.84 -4.58
C GLY A 173 -18.91 -21.41 -5.49
N ALA A 174 -18.64 -20.10 -5.62
CA ALA A 174 -17.56 -19.58 -6.45
C ALA A 174 -16.20 -19.65 -5.73
N GLY A 175 -15.11 -19.67 -6.49
CA GLY A 175 -13.77 -19.46 -5.92
C GLY A 175 -13.54 -17.98 -5.64
N GLY A 176 -13.19 -17.62 -4.40
CA GLY A 176 -12.78 -16.25 -4.06
C GLY A 176 -11.48 -15.86 -4.77
N TRP A 177 -11.26 -14.58 -5.05
CA TRP A 177 -10.06 -14.14 -5.77
C TRP A 177 -8.78 -14.46 -5.01
N ALA A 178 -7.71 -14.83 -5.73
CA ALA A 178 -6.40 -15.11 -5.13
C ALA A 178 -5.28 -14.76 -6.11
N SER A 179 -4.18 -14.19 -5.61
CA SER A 179 -3.07 -13.65 -6.42
C SER A 179 -1.71 -14.15 -5.91
N GLY A 180 -1.62 -15.46 -5.68
CA GLY A 180 -0.40 -16.15 -5.28
C GLY A 180 0.59 -16.26 -6.44
N GLY A 181 1.66 -17.02 -6.30
CA GLY A 181 2.14 -17.67 -5.09
C GLY A 181 3.37 -18.50 -5.41
N PHE A 182 3.95 -19.11 -4.39
CA PHE A 182 5.26 -19.73 -4.50
C PHE A 182 5.32 -21.06 -3.75
N LEU A 183 5.63 -22.13 -4.48
CA LEU A 183 5.90 -23.48 -3.93
C LEU A 183 7.29 -23.94 -4.37
N ALA A 184 8.16 -24.25 -3.42
CA ALA A 184 9.51 -24.72 -3.74
C ALA A 184 9.93 -25.92 -2.91
N ASP A 185 10.76 -26.78 -3.52
CA ASP A 185 11.40 -27.89 -2.82
C ASP A 185 10.38 -28.75 -2.06
N SER A 186 9.21 -29.03 -2.64
CA SER A 186 8.06 -29.58 -1.92
C SER A 186 7.43 -30.78 -2.61
N VAL A 187 6.73 -31.61 -1.83
CA VAL A 187 5.98 -32.78 -2.29
C VAL A 187 4.50 -32.62 -1.91
N VAL A 188 3.61 -32.83 -2.87
CA VAL A 188 2.16 -32.95 -2.66
C VAL A 188 1.72 -34.32 -3.19
N ASP A 189 1.37 -35.25 -2.31
CA ASP A 189 1.03 -36.62 -2.76
C ASP A 189 -0.20 -36.65 -3.68
N GLY A 190 -1.16 -35.75 -3.44
CA GLY A 190 -2.38 -35.63 -4.20
C GLY A 190 -2.36 -34.58 -5.33
N GLN A 191 -3.55 -34.09 -5.66
CA GLN A 191 -3.73 -33.03 -6.64
C GLN A 191 -3.46 -31.65 -6.01
N VAL A 192 -2.74 -30.80 -6.74
CA VAL A 192 -2.74 -29.35 -6.49
C VAL A 192 -3.88 -28.73 -7.30
N LEU A 193 -4.78 -28.02 -6.61
CA LEU A 193 -5.90 -27.28 -7.19
C LEU A 193 -5.69 -25.78 -6.97
N PRO A 194 -5.22 -25.05 -7.99
CA PRO A 194 -5.11 -23.59 -7.93
C PRO A 194 -6.46 -22.89 -7.81
N GLY A 195 -7.50 -23.43 -8.45
CA GLY A 195 -8.82 -22.82 -8.49
C GLY A 195 -8.78 -21.44 -9.17
N SER A 196 -9.19 -20.41 -8.45
CA SER A 196 -9.23 -19.01 -8.91
C SER A 196 -7.89 -18.28 -8.83
N GLN A 197 -6.80 -18.95 -8.44
CA GLN A 197 -5.45 -18.37 -8.42
C GLN A 197 -5.07 -17.80 -9.78
N GLN A 198 -4.78 -16.50 -9.81
CA GLN A 198 -4.44 -15.76 -11.02
C GLN A 198 -3.16 -16.29 -11.67
N GLN A 199 -2.11 -16.46 -10.86
CA GLN A 199 -0.81 -16.95 -11.28
C GLN A 199 -0.15 -17.78 -10.18
N TRP A 200 0.91 -18.52 -10.53
CA TRP A 200 1.68 -19.30 -9.56
C TRP A 200 3.07 -19.68 -10.11
N LEU A 201 4.07 -19.74 -9.22
CA LEU A 201 5.35 -20.38 -9.50
C LEU A 201 5.53 -21.60 -8.61
N SER A 202 5.81 -22.75 -9.23
CA SER A 202 6.32 -23.94 -8.53
C SER A 202 7.69 -24.33 -9.05
N ARG A 203 8.66 -24.58 -8.17
CA ARG A 203 9.99 -25.06 -8.59
C ARG A 203 10.52 -26.22 -7.75
N ASN A 204 11.36 -27.07 -8.35
CA ASN A 204 11.98 -28.22 -7.67
C ASN A 204 10.97 -28.99 -6.80
N SER A 205 9.76 -29.17 -7.29
CA SER A 205 8.67 -29.75 -6.51
C SER A 205 8.10 -30.97 -7.22
N LYS A 206 7.27 -31.74 -6.53
CA LYS A 206 6.59 -32.92 -7.06
C LYS A 206 5.15 -32.91 -6.59
N TRP A 207 4.23 -33.29 -7.47
CA TRP A 207 2.83 -33.51 -7.09
C TRP A 207 2.24 -34.76 -7.75
N GLY A 208 1.08 -35.22 -7.28
CA GLY A 208 0.30 -36.26 -7.94
C GLY A 208 -0.27 -35.79 -9.28
N SER A 209 -0.97 -34.65 -9.28
CA SER A 209 -1.47 -33.98 -10.49
C SER A 209 -1.71 -32.48 -10.28
N TRP A 210 -1.88 -31.72 -11.37
CA TRP A 210 -2.19 -30.30 -11.36
C TRP A 210 -3.52 -30.05 -12.07
N ALA A 211 -4.44 -29.32 -11.44
CA ALA A 211 -5.83 -29.28 -11.89
C ALA A 211 -6.14 -28.25 -12.98
N ASN A 212 -5.74 -26.99 -12.82
CA ASN A 212 -6.15 -25.88 -13.70
C ASN A 212 -5.15 -24.70 -13.71
N ALA A 213 -5.40 -23.73 -14.58
CA ALA A 213 -4.71 -22.44 -14.63
C ALA A 213 -5.70 -21.29 -14.89
N VAL A 214 -5.25 -20.05 -14.62
CA VAL A 214 -6.01 -18.83 -14.91
C VAL A 214 -5.24 -17.93 -15.86
N TRP A 215 -4.14 -17.29 -15.45
CA TRP A 215 -3.40 -16.35 -16.31
C TRP A 215 -1.95 -16.73 -16.58
N ASN A 216 -1.20 -17.20 -15.57
CA ASN A 216 0.23 -17.47 -15.70
C ASN A 216 0.70 -18.51 -14.67
N MET A 217 0.77 -19.78 -15.06
CA MET A 217 1.22 -20.88 -14.18
C MET A 217 2.58 -21.38 -14.65
N VAL A 218 3.63 -21.18 -13.85
CA VAL A 218 5.02 -21.46 -14.22
C VAL A 218 5.58 -22.59 -13.38
N PHE A 219 6.21 -23.56 -14.03
CA PHE A 219 6.83 -24.72 -13.40
C PHE A 219 8.29 -24.82 -13.80
N VAL A 220 9.21 -24.87 -12.83
CA VAL A 220 10.65 -24.93 -13.09
C VAL A 220 11.26 -26.13 -12.37
N GLY A 221 11.80 -27.09 -13.11
CA GLY A 221 12.40 -28.28 -12.50
C GLY A 221 11.40 -29.08 -11.64
N SER A 222 10.11 -29.04 -11.95
CA SER A 222 9.10 -29.79 -11.20
C SER A 222 8.80 -31.14 -11.85
N VAL A 223 8.56 -32.16 -11.02
CA VAL A 223 8.16 -33.51 -11.43
C VAL A 223 6.63 -33.56 -11.51
N ASN A 224 6.12 -34.22 -12.55
CA ASN A 224 4.69 -34.30 -12.88
C ASN A 224 4.04 -32.95 -13.20
N ALA A 225 4.83 -31.97 -13.67
CA ALA A 225 4.26 -30.76 -14.25
C ALA A 225 3.38 -31.09 -15.46
N PRO A 226 2.29 -30.32 -15.70
CA PRO A 226 1.56 -30.43 -16.96
C PRO A 226 2.49 -30.16 -18.15
N ALA A 227 2.05 -30.55 -19.35
CA ALA A 227 2.79 -30.17 -20.57
C ALA A 227 2.74 -28.65 -20.76
N ASP A 228 3.80 -28.10 -21.36
CA ASP A 228 3.79 -26.71 -21.80
C ASP A 228 2.67 -26.52 -22.84
N SER A 229 1.80 -25.53 -22.62
CA SER A 229 0.59 -25.33 -23.43
C SER A 229 0.18 -23.86 -23.58
N PHE A 230 1.07 -22.93 -23.25
CA PHE A 230 0.77 -21.51 -23.38
C PHE A 230 0.39 -21.18 -24.85
N PRO A 231 -0.67 -20.38 -25.11
CA PRO A 231 -1.39 -19.51 -24.17
C PRO A 231 -2.56 -20.14 -23.39
N GLU A 232 -3.04 -21.33 -23.77
CA GLU A 232 -4.26 -21.92 -23.20
C GLU A 232 -4.20 -23.46 -23.13
N PRO A 233 -4.23 -24.06 -21.92
CA PRO A 233 -4.06 -23.41 -20.62
C PRO A 233 -2.70 -22.69 -20.51
N PRO A 234 -2.58 -21.58 -19.76
CA PRO A 234 -1.35 -20.80 -19.69
C PRO A 234 -0.28 -21.45 -18.78
N TYR A 235 0.14 -22.67 -19.13
CA TYR A 235 1.23 -23.38 -18.49
C TYR A 235 2.56 -23.09 -19.18
N THR A 236 3.54 -22.63 -18.40
CA THR A 236 4.93 -22.46 -18.81
C THR A 236 5.80 -23.47 -18.08
N VAL A 237 6.52 -24.33 -18.79
CA VAL A 237 7.23 -25.46 -18.20
C VAL A 237 8.69 -25.46 -18.59
N ILE A 238 9.55 -25.26 -17.60
CA ILE A 238 11.00 -25.35 -17.72
C ILE A 238 11.45 -26.66 -17.07
N PRO A 239 12.04 -27.61 -17.83
CA PRO A 239 12.31 -28.97 -17.32
C PRO A 239 13.23 -29.05 -16.10
N GLN A 240 14.16 -28.09 -15.97
CA GLN A 240 15.19 -28.09 -14.94
C GLN A 240 15.37 -26.70 -14.36
N THR A 241 15.67 -26.61 -13.06
CA THR A 241 16.11 -25.37 -12.41
C THR A 241 17.61 -25.21 -12.63
N PRO A 242 18.08 -24.20 -13.41
CA PRO A 242 19.47 -24.19 -13.87
C PRO A 242 20.51 -24.00 -12.76
N VAL A 243 20.22 -23.15 -11.78
CA VAL A 243 21.11 -22.89 -10.63
C VAL A 243 20.26 -22.58 -9.41
N ILE A 244 20.50 -23.30 -8.32
CA ILE A 244 19.75 -23.09 -7.09
C ILE A 244 20.53 -23.59 -5.89
N ARG A 245 20.29 -22.92 -4.76
CA ARG A 245 20.64 -23.39 -3.44
C ARG A 245 19.38 -23.19 -2.62
N GLU A 246 18.81 -24.25 -2.06
CA GLU A 246 17.60 -24.10 -1.25
C GLU A 246 17.88 -23.21 -0.02
N LYS A 247 16.84 -22.51 0.45
CA LYS A 247 16.96 -21.54 1.55
C LYS A 247 17.53 -22.23 2.80
N PRO A 248 18.50 -21.64 3.51
CA PRO A 248 18.93 -22.15 4.80
C PRO A 248 17.79 -22.14 5.83
N TYR A 249 17.72 -23.18 6.66
CA TYR A 249 16.63 -23.35 7.63
C TYR A 249 17.15 -23.79 9.01
N LEU A 250 16.44 -23.35 10.04
CA LEU A 250 16.72 -23.72 11.43
C LEU A 250 16.23 -25.15 11.68
N TYR A 251 17.05 -25.96 12.35
CA TYR A 251 16.66 -27.30 12.77
C TYR A 251 17.32 -27.71 14.08
N VAL A 252 16.88 -28.83 14.63
CA VAL A 252 17.48 -29.48 15.80
C VAL A 252 18.27 -30.70 15.34
N THR A 253 19.56 -30.73 15.66
CA THR A 253 20.44 -31.88 15.38
C THR A 253 20.02 -33.12 16.17
N SER A 254 20.53 -34.29 15.79
CA SER A 254 20.34 -35.53 16.55
C SER A 254 20.87 -35.46 18.00
N ALA A 255 21.80 -34.54 18.29
CA ALA A 255 22.30 -34.25 19.63
C ALA A 255 21.42 -33.27 20.43
N GLY A 256 20.27 -32.83 19.89
CA GLY A 256 19.37 -31.89 20.56
C GLY A 256 19.79 -30.42 20.49
N GLN A 257 20.84 -30.10 19.72
CA GLN A 257 21.36 -28.74 19.56
C GLN A 257 20.71 -28.03 18.37
N TYR A 258 20.45 -26.73 18.48
CA TYR A 258 20.01 -25.92 17.35
C TYR A 258 21.16 -25.66 16.37
N ALA A 259 20.84 -25.71 15.08
CA ALA A 259 21.75 -25.36 14.00
C ALA A 259 20.96 -24.83 12.80
N VAL A 260 21.65 -24.15 11.89
CA VAL A 260 21.11 -23.78 10.58
C VAL A 260 21.69 -24.73 9.55
N PHE A 261 20.84 -25.48 8.86
CA PHE A 261 21.25 -26.28 7.72
C PHE A 261 21.39 -25.39 6.49
N VAL A 262 22.50 -25.52 5.78
CA VAL A 262 22.83 -24.77 4.58
C VAL A 262 22.89 -25.74 3.41
N PRO A 263 21.84 -25.82 2.58
CA PRO A 263 21.85 -26.64 1.38
C PRO A 263 23.01 -26.30 0.45
N SER A 264 23.49 -27.30 -0.29
CA SER A 264 24.57 -27.14 -1.27
C SER A 264 24.07 -26.38 -2.50
N LEU A 265 24.99 -25.73 -3.22
CA LEU A 265 24.68 -25.22 -4.57
C LEU A 265 24.45 -26.41 -5.50
N GLN A 266 23.40 -26.34 -6.30
CA GLN A 266 23.02 -27.34 -7.28
C GLN A 266 22.72 -26.68 -8.62
N THR A 267 22.85 -27.45 -9.68
CA THR A 267 22.59 -27.01 -11.05
C THR A 267 21.76 -28.03 -11.80
N ASN A 268 20.89 -27.55 -12.68
CA ASN A 268 20.02 -28.37 -13.53
C ASN A 268 19.19 -29.39 -12.73
N THR A 269 18.62 -28.96 -11.61
CA THR A 269 17.86 -29.84 -10.71
C THR A 269 16.43 -30.07 -11.22
N GLN A 270 15.87 -31.21 -10.83
CA GLN A 270 14.45 -31.52 -11.01
C GLN A 270 13.93 -32.27 -9.79
N GLY A 271 12.77 -31.87 -9.27
CA GLY A 271 12.18 -32.41 -8.05
C GLY A 271 12.80 -31.85 -6.76
N PRO A 272 12.28 -32.29 -5.60
CA PRO A 272 12.74 -31.83 -4.29
C PRO A 272 14.16 -32.31 -4.00
N SER A 273 14.89 -31.51 -3.23
CA SER A 273 16.23 -31.76 -2.71
C SER A 273 16.27 -32.77 -1.56
N TRP A 274 15.11 -33.23 -1.08
CA TRP A 274 14.93 -34.20 0.00
C TRP A 274 14.01 -35.34 -0.44
N GLY A 275 13.87 -36.37 0.40
CA GLY A 275 13.03 -37.54 0.14
C GLY A 275 13.87 -38.81 0.19
N ALA A 276 14.10 -39.45 -0.97
CA ALA A 276 14.87 -40.69 -1.04
C ALA A 276 16.34 -40.54 -0.60
N SER A 277 16.88 -39.33 -0.60
CA SER A 277 18.22 -39.01 -0.11
C SER A 277 18.18 -37.76 0.76
N PRO A 278 19.08 -37.63 1.75
CA PRO A 278 19.21 -36.41 2.52
C PRO A 278 19.56 -35.23 1.63
N THR A 279 19.07 -34.04 1.97
CA THR A 279 19.47 -32.80 1.28
C THR A 279 20.98 -32.63 1.40
N PRO A 280 21.74 -32.49 0.30
CA PRO A 280 23.16 -32.21 0.36
C PRO A 280 23.39 -30.84 0.98
N GLY A 281 24.31 -30.74 1.94
CA GLY A 281 24.57 -29.47 2.63
C GLY A 281 25.40 -29.64 3.88
N THR A 282 25.55 -28.55 4.61
CA THR A 282 26.34 -28.48 5.85
C THR A 282 25.56 -27.77 6.95
N SER A 283 25.82 -28.13 8.20
CA SER A 283 25.19 -27.49 9.35
C SER A 283 26.12 -26.46 9.98
N VAL A 284 25.57 -25.29 10.31
CA VAL A 284 26.24 -24.25 11.08
C VAL A 284 25.63 -24.19 12.47
N SER A 285 26.44 -24.35 13.51
CA SER A 285 25.96 -24.29 14.90
C SER A 285 25.29 -22.95 15.18
N ILE A 286 24.22 -22.96 15.97
CA ILE A 286 23.54 -21.73 16.39
C ILE A 286 24.47 -20.78 17.16
N ASP A 287 25.51 -21.30 17.80
CA ASP A 287 26.49 -20.49 18.54
C ASP A 287 27.30 -19.57 17.61
N GLN A 288 27.31 -19.82 16.31
CA GLN A 288 27.93 -18.94 15.30
C GLN A 288 27.01 -17.80 14.85
N PHE A 289 25.77 -17.75 15.34
CA PHE A 289 24.81 -16.69 15.06
C PHE A 289 24.73 -15.71 16.23
N TYR A 290 24.55 -14.43 15.89
CA TYR A 290 23.96 -13.46 16.80
C TYR A 290 22.44 -13.53 16.66
N ILE A 291 21.76 -13.95 17.72
CA ILE A 291 20.29 -14.01 17.77
C ILE A 291 19.80 -12.61 18.16
N ALA A 292 19.37 -11.85 17.16
CA ALA A 292 18.88 -10.49 17.34
C ALA A 292 17.47 -10.50 17.91
N GLN A 293 17.23 -9.66 18.92
CA GLN A 293 15.90 -9.42 19.50
C GLN A 293 15.53 -7.95 19.30
N PRO A 294 14.26 -7.61 19.02
CA PRO A 294 13.87 -6.23 18.70
C PRO A 294 14.17 -5.21 19.82
N SER A 295 14.12 -5.66 21.07
CA SER A 295 14.32 -4.80 22.25
C SER A 295 15.79 -4.55 22.61
N THR A 296 16.73 -5.32 22.05
CA THR A 296 18.16 -5.27 22.46
C THR A 296 19.12 -5.12 21.29
N ALA A 297 18.75 -5.52 20.08
CA ALA A 297 19.60 -5.39 18.91
C ALA A 297 19.59 -3.95 18.38
N SER A 298 20.77 -3.44 18.04
CA SER A 298 20.96 -2.16 17.35
C SER A 298 21.80 -2.39 16.09
N ALA A 299 21.77 -1.45 15.14
CA ALA A 299 22.65 -1.55 13.96
C ALA A 299 24.13 -1.68 14.35
N ALA A 300 24.56 -1.02 15.44
CA ALA A 300 25.91 -1.13 15.97
C ALA A 300 26.23 -2.54 16.50
N SER A 301 25.36 -3.16 17.31
CA SER A 301 25.61 -4.51 17.84
C SER A 301 25.57 -5.57 16.73
N LEU A 302 24.69 -5.41 15.75
CA LEU A 302 24.60 -6.27 14.57
C LEU A 302 25.86 -6.18 13.71
N ASN A 303 26.34 -4.96 13.43
CA ASN A 303 27.59 -4.74 12.68
C ASN A 303 28.82 -5.25 13.44
N ALA A 304 28.86 -5.13 14.76
CA ALA A 304 29.92 -5.71 15.57
C ALA A 304 29.95 -7.24 15.46
N ALA A 305 28.78 -7.89 15.49
CA ALA A 305 28.66 -9.34 15.29
C ALA A 305 29.13 -9.76 13.89
N LEU A 306 28.68 -9.07 12.83
CA LEU A 306 29.12 -9.31 11.46
C LEU A 306 30.64 -9.17 11.31
N SER A 307 31.21 -8.11 11.89
CA SER A 307 32.66 -7.86 11.87
C SER A 307 33.45 -8.93 12.62
N ALA A 308 32.87 -9.52 13.67
CA ALA A 308 33.43 -10.66 14.40
C ALA A 308 33.23 -12.01 13.69
N GLY A 309 32.68 -12.02 12.47
CA GLY A 309 32.46 -13.23 11.67
C GLY A 309 31.21 -14.03 12.07
N LYS A 310 30.32 -13.48 12.89
CA LYS A 310 29.04 -14.11 13.21
C LYS A 310 28.05 -13.96 12.05
N HIS A 311 27.15 -14.93 11.96
CA HIS A 311 25.92 -14.82 11.19
C HIS A 311 24.84 -14.08 11.98
N LEU A 312 23.72 -13.73 11.35
CA LEU A 312 22.59 -13.06 12.01
C LEU A 312 21.32 -13.90 11.89
N LEU A 313 20.59 -14.02 12.99
CA LEU A 313 19.24 -14.57 13.03
C LEU A 313 18.33 -13.57 13.73
N PHE A 314 17.42 -12.95 12.97
CA PHE A 314 16.42 -12.03 13.49
C PHE A 314 15.21 -12.79 14.00
N THR A 315 14.86 -12.60 15.27
CA THR A 315 13.62 -13.15 15.85
C THR A 315 12.43 -12.24 15.52
N PRO A 316 11.17 -12.71 15.70
CA PRO A 316 9.99 -11.99 15.26
C PRO A 316 9.84 -10.61 15.91
N GLY A 317 9.83 -9.56 15.09
CA GLY A 317 9.52 -8.19 15.50
C GLY A 317 9.95 -7.13 14.49
N ILE A 318 9.93 -5.87 14.91
CA ILE A 318 10.31 -4.71 14.09
C ILE A 318 11.62 -4.12 14.61
N TYR A 319 12.60 -3.96 13.72
CA TYR A 319 13.95 -3.48 14.00
C TYR A 319 14.16 -2.13 13.32
N GLN A 320 14.34 -1.09 14.13
CA GLN A 320 14.70 0.24 13.64
C GLN A 320 16.23 0.34 13.54
N LEU A 321 16.73 0.56 12.32
CA LEU A 321 18.16 0.55 12.02
C LEU A 321 18.63 1.97 11.68
N ASN A 322 19.36 2.59 12.60
CA ASN A 322 19.95 3.92 12.42
C ASN A 322 21.28 3.92 11.64
N ASP A 323 21.75 2.75 11.21
CA ASP A 323 22.93 2.58 10.37
C ASP A 323 22.74 1.32 9.50
N THR A 324 23.45 1.26 8.38
CA THR A 324 23.42 0.13 7.45
C THR A 324 24.11 -1.09 8.05
N LEU A 325 23.52 -2.27 7.88
CA LEU A 325 24.19 -3.54 8.16
C LEU A 325 25.17 -3.87 7.04
N ARG A 326 26.47 -3.94 7.35
CA ARG A 326 27.56 -4.11 6.38
C ARG A 326 28.03 -5.56 6.35
N VAL A 327 27.68 -6.27 5.29
CA VAL A 327 28.04 -7.69 5.11
C VAL A 327 29.30 -7.79 4.26
N ASN A 328 30.45 -7.80 4.93
CA ASN A 328 31.76 -7.80 4.27
C ASN A 328 32.40 -9.19 4.18
N ASN A 329 31.91 -10.16 4.96
CA ASN A 329 32.48 -11.50 5.00
C ASN A 329 31.78 -12.42 4.00
N PRO A 330 32.53 -13.25 3.24
CA PRO A 330 31.91 -14.24 2.36
C PRO A 330 31.16 -15.28 3.20
N ASN A 331 30.17 -15.93 2.59
CA ASN A 331 29.34 -16.97 3.20
C ASN A 331 28.49 -16.54 4.40
N THR A 332 28.42 -15.25 4.74
CA THR A 332 27.55 -14.78 5.82
C THR A 332 26.09 -15.15 5.58
N ILE A 333 25.42 -15.62 6.63
CA ILE A 333 24.00 -15.97 6.64
C ILE A 333 23.24 -14.92 7.46
N ILE A 334 22.16 -14.40 6.90
CA ILE A 334 21.21 -13.50 7.56
C ILE A 334 19.80 -14.05 7.34
N LEU A 335 19.15 -14.51 8.41
CA LEU A 335 17.82 -15.12 8.35
C LEU A 335 16.85 -14.42 9.27
N GLY A 336 15.57 -14.41 8.90
CA GLY A 336 14.46 -14.00 9.76
C GLY A 336 13.57 -15.17 10.19
N LEU A 337 13.10 -15.13 11.44
CA LEU A 337 12.02 -15.96 11.96
C LEU A 337 10.79 -15.09 12.21
N GLY A 338 9.61 -15.56 11.77
CA GLY A 338 8.37 -14.80 11.96
C GLY A 338 8.32 -13.50 11.16
N LEU A 339 9.00 -13.44 10.00
CA LEU A 339 8.96 -12.31 9.07
C LEU A 339 9.31 -10.96 9.75
N PRO A 340 10.49 -10.85 10.38
CA PRO A 340 10.89 -9.62 11.04
C PRO A 340 10.96 -8.48 10.03
N SER A 341 10.63 -7.28 10.47
CA SER A 341 10.67 -6.07 9.65
C SER A 341 11.90 -5.24 9.99
N LEU A 342 12.74 -4.94 9.01
CA LEU A 342 13.91 -4.09 9.15
C LEU A 342 13.62 -2.74 8.52
N ILE A 343 13.68 -1.67 9.31
CA ILE A 343 13.34 -0.31 8.88
C ILE A 343 14.58 0.58 9.01
N PRO A 344 15.18 1.05 7.89
CA PRO A 344 16.27 2.00 7.95
C PRO A 344 15.74 3.39 8.33
N THR A 345 16.38 4.04 9.28
CA THR A 345 16.04 5.39 9.76
C THR A 345 17.08 6.45 9.39
N SER A 346 18.12 6.07 8.64
CA SER A 346 19.25 6.93 8.25
C SER A 346 19.20 7.44 6.82
N GLY A 347 18.26 6.96 5.99
CA GLY A 347 18.25 7.18 4.54
C GLY A 347 19.31 6.36 3.78
N GLN A 348 20.02 5.46 4.46
CA GLN A 348 20.90 4.47 3.85
C GLN A 348 20.21 3.11 3.75
N PRO A 349 20.70 2.17 2.92
CA PRO A 349 20.17 0.82 2.88
C PRO A 349 20.13 0.16 4.25
N ALA A 350 19.11 -0.65 4.52
CA ALA A 350 19.07 -1.46 5.74
C ALA A 350 20.21 -2.48 5.74
N ILE A 351 20.49 -3.08 4.58
CA ILE A 351 21.58 -4.05 4.37
C ILE A 351 22.36 -3.65 3.13
N SER A 352 23.69 -3.64 3.23
CA SER A 352 24.62 -3.54 2.10
C SER A 352 25.61 -4.70 2.16
N VAL A 353 25.70 -5.45 1.06
CA VAL A 353 26.61 -6.58 0.88
C VAL A 353 27.80 -6.12 0.04
N ALA A 354 29.01 -6.44 0.49
CA ALA A 354 30.22 -6.24 -0.32
C ALA A 354 30.23 -7.18 -1.55
N ASP A 355 31.17 -6.98 -2.48
CA ASP A 355 31.35 -7.86 -3.65
C ASP A 355 32.03 -9.18 -3.25
N VAL A 356 31.32 -10.00 -2.45
CA VAL A 356 31.84 -11.23 -1.83
C VAL A 356 30.96 -12.44 -2.13
N ASP A 357 31.59 -13.61 -2.10
CA ASP A 357 30.93 -14.88 -2.40
C ASP A 357 29.90 -15.30 -1.34
N GLY A 358 28.85 -15.96 -1.81
CA GLY A 358 28.12 -16.95 -1.03
C GLY A 358 27.24 -16.41 0.09
N VAL A 359 26.97 -15.11 0.16
CA VAL A 359 26.08 -14.55 1.19
C VAL A 359 24.67 -15.11 1.00
N LYS A 360 23.95 -15.41 2.10
CA LYS A 360 22.54 -15.83 2.07
C LYS A 360 21.72 -14.87 2.93
N ILE A 361 20.69 -14.25 2.35
CA ILE A 361 19.79 -13.34 3.05
C ILE A 361 18.36 -13.82 2.82
N GLY A 362 17.54 -13.96 3.86
CA GLY A 362 16.13 -14.22 3.61
C GLY A 362 15.17 -14.33 4.79
N GLY A 363 13.89 -14.44 4.45
CA GLY A 363 12.78 -14.65 5.39
C GLY A 363 12.41 -13.40 6.19
N MET A 364 12.45 -12.22 5.57
CA MET A 364 12.20 -10.94 6.25
C MET A 364 11.55 -9.90 5.35
N ILE A 365 11.00 -8.88 5.98
CA ILE A 365 10.48 -7.68 5.33
C ILE A 365 11.51 -6.57 5.53
N ILE A 366 11.90 -5.88 4.46
CA ILE A 366 12.66 -4.64 4.55
C ILE A 366 11.69 -3.52 4.19
N GLU A 367 11.35 -2.71 5.18
CA GLU A 367 10.30 -1.70 5.08
C GLU A 367 10.93 -0.31 5.03
N ALA A 368 10.45 0.52 4.10
CA ALA A 368 10.96 1.87 3.92
C ALA A 368 10.66 2.74 5.14
N GLY A 369 11.69 3.44 5.64
CA GLY A 369 11.52 4.45 6.68
C GLY A 369 10.96 5.77 6.14
N SER A 370 10.70 6.71 7.06
CA SER A 370 10.24 8.06 6.73
C SER A 370 11.29 8.93 6.04
N ILE A 371 12.57 8.54 6.09
CA ILE A 371 13.67 9.18 5.35
C ILE A 371 13.91 8.40 4.06
N ASN A 372 13.98 9.13 2.93
CA ASN A 372 14.18 8.51 1.62
C ASN A 372 15.51 7.76 1.57
N SER A 373 15.46 6.48 1.23
CA SER A 373 16.64 5.65 1.01
C SER A 373 16.88 5.46 -0.49
N ALA A 374 18.12 5.62 -0.95
CA ALA A 374 18.44 5.37 -2.37
C ALA A 374 18.18 3.91 -2.77
N SER A 375 18.49 2.98 -1.86
CA SER A 375 18.08 1.58 -1.94
C SER A 375 17.78 1.04 -0.55
N LEU A 376 16.93 0.03 -0.40
CA LEU A 376 16.68 -0.63 0.90
C LEU A 376 17.58 -1.85 1.12
N LEU A 377 17.87 -2.59 0.05
CA LEU A 377 18.87 -3.67 0.02
C LEU A 377 19.83 -3.46 -1.15
N GLN A 378 21.13 -3.40 -0.85
CA GLN A 378 22.17 -3.32 -1.86
C GLN A 378 23.04 -4.58 -1.84
N VAL A 379 23.21 -5.24 -2.99
CA VAL A 379 24.09 -6.42 -3.16
C VAL A 379 25.23 -6.08 -4.10
N GLY A 380 26.42 -5.90 -3.53
CA GLY A 380 27.60 -5.37 -4.21
C GLY A 380 27.60 -3.84 -4.27
N PRO A 381 28.75 -3.18 -4.12
CA PRO A 381 28.89 -1.75 -4.42
C PRO A 381 28.72 -1.47 -5.92
N ALA A 382 28.44 -0.21 -6.27
CA ALA A 382 28.44 0.20 -7.68
C ALA A 382 29.82 -0.08 -8.33
N GLY A 383 29.82 -0.66 -9.52
CA GLY A 383 31.05 -1.07 -10.21
C GLY A 383 31.56 -2.48 -9.84
N SER A 384 30.80 -3.26 -9.07
CA SER A 384 31.04 -4.71 -8.91
C SER A 384 31.31 -5.39 -10.24
N SER A 385 32.38 -6.20 -10.27
CA SER A 385 32.87 -6.86 -11.49
C SER A 385 33.36 -8.29 -11.24
N ALA A 386 33.43 -8.73 -9.99
CA ALA A 386 33.78 -10.12 -9.68
C ALA A 386 32.68 -11.06 -10.18
N SER A 387 33.09 -12.22 -10.69
CA SER A 387 32.15 -13.32 -10.93
C SER A 387 32.05 -14.18 -9.68
N HIS A 388 30.81 -14.50 -9.30
CA HIS A 388 30.49 -15.33 -8.13
C HIS A 388 29.84 -16.66 -8.54
N ALA A 389 30.03 -17.11 -9.80
CA ALA A 389 29.31 -18.25 -10.37
C ALA A 389 29.45 -19.57 -9.56
N SER A 390 30.61 -19.82 -8.95
CA SER A 390 30.87 -21.03 -8.15
C SER A 390 30.26 -20.98 -6.76
N ASN A 391 29.97 -19.79 -6.24
CA ASN A 391 29.36 -19.60 -4.92
C ASN A 391 28.59 -18.27 -4.87
N PRO A 392 27.43 -18.18 -5.55
CA PRO A 392 26.74 -16.93 -5.67
C PRO A 392 26.09 -16.50 -4.36
N THR A 393 25.86 -15.21 -4.24
CA THR A 393 24.98 -14.64 -3.20
C THR A 393 23.53 -14.98 -3.54
N PHE A 394 22.76 -15.38 -2.53
CA PHE A 394 21.34 -15.70 -2.65
C PHE A 394 20.47 -14.79 -1.79
N ILE A 395 19.32 -14.40 -2.34
CA ILE A 395 18.28 -13.61 -1.68
C ILE A 395 16.97 -14.40 -1.73
N TYR A 396 16.42 -14.74 -0.56
CA TYR A 396 15.24 -15.59 -0.42
C TYR A 396 14.13 -14.89 0.33
N ASP A 397 12.89 -15.05 -0.10
CA ASP A 397 11.71 -14.64 0.67
C ASP A 397 11.81 -13.20 1.22
N ILE A 398 12.34 -12.29 0.39
CA ILE A 398 12.47 -10.88 0.75
C ILE A 398 11.25 -10.15 0.25
N THR A 399 10.58 -9.50 1.18
CA THR A 399 9.59 -8.48 0.86
C THR A 399 10.21 -7.09 1.02
N ILE A 400 10.19 -6.28 -0.03
CA ILE A 400 10.31 -4.84 0.10
C ILE A 400 8.93 -4.25 0.27
N ARG A 401 8.73 -3.43 1.30
CA ARG A 401 7.47 -2.72 1.54
C ARG A 401 7.68 -1.21 1.65
N THR A 402 6.93 -0.45 0.86
CA THR A 402 6.96 1.03 0.91
C THR A 402 5.56 1.59 1.15
N GLY A 403 5.28 2.06 2.36
CA GLY A 403 3.91 2.42 2.74
C GLY A 403 3.13 1.22 3.31
N GLY A 404 1.88 1.46 3.74
CA GLY A 404 0.97 0.43 4.24
C GLY A 404 0.70 0.55 5.74
N PRO A 405 1.63 0.15 6.64
CA PRO A 405 1.47 0.41 8.06
C PRO A 405 1.76 1.87 8.43
N VAL A 406 2.74 2.49 7.76
CA VAL A 406 3.16 3.89 7.91
C VAL A 406 3.66 4.41 6.56
N ALA A 407 3.69 5.74 6.38
CA ALA A 407 4.33 6.33 5.20
C ALA A 407 5.85 6.04 5.20
N GLY A 408 6.35 5.61 4.05
CA GLY A 408 7.77 5.31 3.83
C GLY A 408 8.17 5.66 2.41
N LYS A 409 9.45 5.89 2.15
CA LYS A 409 9.93 6.27 0.82
C LYS A 409 11.34 5.77 0.52
N ASN A 410 11.56 5.38 -0.73
CA ASN A 410 12.86 4.96 -1.24
C ASN A 410 12.89 5.13 -2.76
N ASP A 411 14.06 5.34 -3.34
CA ASP A 411 14.20 5.39 -4.79
C ASP A 411 14.07 3.98 -5.39
N VAL A 412 14.84 3.01 -4.86
CA VAL A 412 14.87 1.62 -5.33
C VAL A 412 14.64 0.65 -4.15
N GLY A 413 13.85 -0.41 -4.33
CA GLY A 413 13.74 -1.46 -3.31
C GLY A 413 15.06 -2.23 -3.16
N ILE A 414 15.47 -2.94 -4.21
CA ILE A 414 16.69 -3.76 -4.25
C ILE A 414 17.61 -3.29 -5.39
N THR A 415 18.89 -3.06 -5.09
CA THR A 415 19.94 -2.83 -6.09
C THR A 415 20.91 -4.01 -6.12
N ILE A 416 21.03 -4.69 -7.26
CA ILE A 416 21.94 -5.82 -7.46
C ILE A 416 23.08 -5.41 -8.39
N ASN A 417 24.27 -5.20 -7.85
CA ASN A 417 25.49 -4.89 -8.61
C ASN A 417 26.37 -6.13 -8.82
N SER A 418 26.48 -7.00 -7.82
CA SER A 418 27.28 -8.22 -7.93
C SER A 418 26.75 -9.14 -9.03
N HIS A 419 27.67 -9.78 -9.74
CA HIS A 419 27.32 -10.75 -10.78
C HIS A 419 26.85 -12.07 -10.15
N ASN A 420 26.12 -12.87 -10.94
CA ASN A 420 25.68 -14.22 -10.56
C ASN A 420 24.73 -14.33 -9.37
N VAL A 421 24.22 -13.21 -8.82
CA VAL A 421 23.25 -13.24 -7.71
C VAL A 421 22.02 -14.03 -8.11
N VAL A 422 21.50 -14.82 -7.16
CA VAL A 422 20.25 -15.57 -7.35
C VAL A 422 19.18 -15.06 -6.40
N GLY A 423 18.12 -14.49 -6.96
CA GLY A 423 16.89 -14.15 -6.23
C GLY A 423 15.89 -15.30 -6.29
N ASP A 424 15.19 -15.56 -5.20
CA ASP A 424 14.24 -16.68 -5.12
C ASP A 424 13.07 -16.35 -4.19
N GLN A 425 11.92 -16.06 -4.79
CA GLN A 425 10.74 -15.43 -4.17
C GLN A 425 11.08 -14.03 -3.65
N LEU A 426 10.91 -13.02 -4.50
CA LEU A 426 11.05 -11.61 -4.15
C LEU A 426 9.72 -10.90 -4.38
N TRP A 427 9.22 -10.19 -3.36
CA TRP A 427 8.07 -9.31 -3.52
C TRP A 427 8.47 -7.87 -3.24
N LEU A 428 8.31 -6.99 -4.22
CA LEU A 428 8.65 -5.58 -4.12
C LEU A 428 7.38 -4.78 -4.29
N TRP A 429 6.86 -4.31 -3.16
CA TRP A 429 5.52 -3.74 -3.08
C TRP A 429 5.60 -2.30 -2.59
N ARG A 430 5.31 -1.36 -3.49
CA ARG A 430 4.89 -0.02 -3.08
C ARG A 430 3.40 -0.10 -2.76
N ALA A 431 3.03 0.27 -1.54
CA ALA A 431 1.67 0.06 -1.05
C ALA A 431 0.60 0.75 -1.91
N ASP A 432 -0.39 -0.01 -2.36
CA ASP A 432 -1.60 0.45 -3.05
C ASP A 432 -2.76 0.74 -2.09
N HIS A 433 -2.68 0.21 -0.86
CA HIS A 433 -3.65 0.39 0.22
C HIS A 433 -2.98 0.48 1.60
N GLY A 434 -3.75 0.89 2.61
CA GLY A 434 -3.28 1.12 3.97
C GLY A 434 -2.87 2.57 4.24
N SER A 435 -2.29 2.80 5.42
CA SER A 435 -1.78 4.10 5.85
C SER A 435 -0.57 4.51 5.00
N GLY A 436 -0.63 5.72 4.43
CA GLY A 436 0.45 6.27 3.62
C GLY A 436 0.54 5.73 2.19
N ALA A 437 -0.42 4.92 1.72
CA ALA A 437 -0.51 4.45 0.35
C ALA A 437 -1.22 5.49 -0.54
N ALA A 438 -0.43 6.38 -1.16
CA ALA A 438 -0.91 7.36 -2.13
C ALA A 438 0.29 7.94 -2.88
N TRP A 439 0.06 8.42 -4.11
CA TRP A 439 1.10 8.92 -5.03
C TRP A 439 2.24 9.67 -4.33
N ASN A 440 1.94 10.75 -3.62
CA ASN A 440 2.96 11.57 -2.95
C ASN A 440 3.37 11.11 -1.53
N SER A 441 2.72 10.09 -0.98
CA SER A 441 2.89 9.63 0.42
C SER A 441 3.91 8.50 0.54
N ASN A 442 3.98 7.62 -0.44
CA ASN A 442 4.94 6.52 -0.51
C ASN A 442 5.68 6.47 -1.87
N PRO A 443 6.38 7.55 -2.25
CA PRO A 443 7.04 7.63 -3.55
C PRO A 443 8.14 6.58 -3.67
N THR A 444 8.19 5.95 -4.85
CA THR A 444 9.25 5.01 -5.24
C THR A 444 9.49 5.06 -6.74
N LYS A 445 10.76 5.05 -7.17
CA LYS A 445 11.07 5.01 -8.60
C LYS A 445 10.92 3.59 -9.14
N SER A 446 11.59 2.63 -8.50
CA SER A 446 11.62 1.24 -8.97
C SER A 446 11.61 0.25 -7.82
N GLY A 447 11.11 -0.95 -8.06
CA GLY A 447 11.25 -2.05 -7.13
C GLY A 447 12.68 -2.57 -7.15
N ILE A 448 13.20 -2.91 -8.34
CA ILE A 448 14.52 -3.52 -8.48
C ILE A 448 15.32 -2.93 -9.63
N VAL A 449 16.62 -2.75 -9.40
CA VAL A 449 17.62 -2.41 -10.42
C VAL A 449 18.71 -3.48 -10.41
N VAL A 450 18.90 -4.16 -11.54
CA VAL A 450 19.89 -5.23 -11.71
C VAL A 450 20.99 -4.78 -12.64
N ASN A 451 22.15 -4.43 -12.08
CA ASN A 451 23.36 -4.05 -12.81
C ASN A 451 24.30 -5.24 -13.05
N GLY A 452 24.26 -6.25 -12.17
CA GLY A 452 25.13 -7.42 -12.27
C GLY A 452 24.82 -8.31 -13.47
N ASN A 453 25.87 -8.88 -14.07
CA ASN A 453 25.74 -9.87 -15.14
C ASN A 453 25.34 -11.24 -14.57
N ASN A 454 24.65 -12.05 -15.37
CA ASN A 454 24.27 -13.44 -15.08
C ASN A 454 23.44 -13.60 -13.80
N VAL A 455 22.68 -12.56 -13.43
CA VAL A 455 21.72 -12.63 -12.31
C VAL A 455 20.53 -13.49 -12.71
N THR A 456 20.11 -14.37 -11.82
CA THR A 456 18.94 -15.25 -12.02
C THR A 456 17.90 -14.94 -10.96
N ILE A 457 16.63 -14.78 -11.32
CA ILE A 457 15.54 -14.58 -10.37
C ILE A 457 14.43 -15.60 -10.63
N TYR A 458 14.05 -16.35 -9.60
CA TYR A 458 12.86 -17.21 -9.58
C TYR A 458 11.77 -16.51 -8.77
N GLY A 459 10.61 -16.24 -9.36
CA GLY A 459 9.48 -15.67 -8.64
C GLY A 459 9.68 -14.19 -8.29
N LEU A 460 9.65 -13.32 -9.29
CA LEU A 460 9.74 -11.87 -9.11
C LEU A 460 8.34 -11.23 -9.16
N PHE A 461 7.85 -10.77 -8.01
CA PHE A 461 6.59 -10.05 -7.85
C PHE A 461 6.93 -8.58 -7.60
N ASN A 462 6.53 -7.65 -8.48
CA ASN A 462 7.03 -6.27 -8.43
C ASN A 462 5.95 -5.24 -8.83
N GLU A 463 5.51 -4.41 -7.89
CA GLU A 463 4.21 -3.76 -7.96
C GLU A 463 4.20 -2.28 -7.54
N HIS A 464 3.44 -1.50 -8.31
CA HIS A 464 2.96 -0.13 -8.08
C HIS A 464 4.00 1.00 -8.02
N HIS A 465 5.26 0.76 -8.35
CA HIS A 465 6.29 1.80 -8.40
C HIS A 465 5.98 2.92 -9.41
N GLU A 466 6.42 4.15 -9.14
CA GLU A 466 6.04 5.34 -9.93
C GLU A 466 6.76 5.41 -11.29
N GLN A 467 7.88 4.71 -11.46
CA GLN A 467 8.59 4.59 -12.73
C GLN A 467 8.65 3.12 -13.16
N TYR A 468 9.76 2.68 -13.76
CA TYR A 468 9.95 1.28 -14.13
C TYR A 468 9.89 0.40 -12.88
N GLN A 469 9.04 -0.63 -12.88
CA GLN A 469 8.99 -1.57 -11.75
C GLN A 469 10.33 -2.31 -11.65
N THR A 470 10.79 -2.85 -12.78
CA THR A 470 12.04 -3.59 -12.94
C THR A 470 12.94 -2.92 -13.97
N VAL A 471 14.20 -2.66 -13.61
CA VAL A 471 15.25 -2.21 -14.54
C VAL A 471 16.38 -3.21 -14.58
N TRP A 472 16.74 -3.69 -15.77
CA TRP A 472 17.78 -4.68 -16.00
C TRP A 472 18.88 -4.14 -16.91
N ASN A 473 20.07 -3.93 -16.35
CA ASN A 473 21.23 -3.36 -17.01
C ASN A 473 22.35 -4.38 -17.29
N GLY A 474 22.34 -5.53 -16.61
CA GLY A 474 23.34 -6.60 -16.78
C GLY A 474 23.00 -7.60 -17.89
N ASN A 475 24.03 -8.15 -18.56
CA ASN A 475 23.88 -9.20 -19.57
C ASN A 475 23.67 -10.59 -18.93
N GLY A 476 23.11 -11.53 -19.69
CA GLY A 476 22.90 -12.91 -19.26
C GLY A 476 21.83 -13.07 -18.18
N GLY A 477 20.97 -12.06 -18.02
CA GLY A 477 19.90 -12.08 -17.03
C GLY A 477 18.85 -13.15 -17.32
N ARG A 478 18.37 -13.82 -16.28
CA ARG A 478 17.34 -14.85 -16.40
C ARG A 478 16.24 -14.64 -15.37
N VAL A 479 14.98 -14.57 -15.80
CA VAL A 479 13.82 -14.48 -14.89
C VAL A 479 12.84 -15.60 -15.16
N TYR A 480 12.56 -16.41 -14.14
CA TYR A 480 11.55 -17.45 -14.18
C TYR A 480 10.37 -17.00 -13.34
N PHE A 481 9.25 -16.74 -14.01
CA PHE A 481 8.07 -16.11 -13.47
C PHE A 481 8.29 -14.64 -13.08
N TYR A 482 7.45 -13.79 -13.66
CA TYR A 482 7.29 -12.40 -13.29
C TYR A 482 5.81 -12.07 -13.13
N GLN A 483 5.45 -11.39 -12.06
CA GLN A 483 4.14 -10.78 -11.88
C GLN A 483 4.32 -9.33 -11.49
N SER A 484 3.49 -8.46 -12.05
CA SER A 484 3.51 -7.04 -11.76
C SER A 484 2.17 -6.39 -11.95
N GLU A 485 1.91 -5.40 -11.13
CA GLU A 485 0.83 -4.45 -11.29
C GLU A 485 1.37 -3.02 -11.37
N ILE A 486 0.91 -2.27 -12.36
CA ILE A 486 1.25 -0.85 -12.54
C ILE A 486 0.56 -0.01 -11.45
N PRO A 487 1.12 1.13 -11.00
CA PRO A 487 0.50 2.00 -9.99
C PRO A 487 -0.95 2.33 -10.32
N TYR A 488 -1.83 2.14 -9.34
CA TYR A 488 -3.25 2.42 -9.49
C TYR A 488 -3.56 3.92 -9.39
N ASP A 489 -2.74 4.63 -8.62
CA ASP A 489 -2.96 5.96 -8.08
C ASP A 489 -2.26 7.06 -8.88
N VAL A 490 -1.98 6.79 -10.16
CA VAL A 490 -1.46 7.79 -11.09
C VAL A 490 -2.47 8.94 -11.21
N PRO A 491 -2.10 10.19 -10.92
CA PRO A 491 -3.10 11.26 -10.79
C PRO A 491 -3.58 11.81 -12.13
N ASN A 492 -2.76 11.74 -13.18
CA ASN A 492 -3.14 12.05 -14.58
C ASN A 492 -2.00 11.68 -15.54
N GLN A 493 -2.30 11.59 -16.84
CA GLN A 493 -1.32 11.22 -17.85
C GLN A 493 -0.13 12.18 -17.89
N GLY A 494 -0.36 13.50 -17.82
CA GLY A 494 0.70 14.50 -17.93
C GLY A 494 1.77 14.40 -16.84
N SER A 495 1.39 13.94 -15.65
CA SER A 495 2.32 13.70 -14.54
C SER A 495 3.08 12.38 -14.62
N TRP A 496 2.65 11.46 -15.49
CA TRP A 496 3.20 10.12 -15.62
C TRP A 496 3.55 9.83 -17.08
N MET A 497 4.56 10.57 -17.56
CA MET A 497 5.17 10.42 -18.87
C MET A 497 6.64 10.09 -18.71
N ASN A 498 7.17 9.24 -19.58
CA ASN A 498 8.60 9.05 -19.78
C ASN A 498 9.02 9.76 -21.07
N GLY A 499 9.38 11.04 -20.95
CA GLY A 499 9.56 11.91 -22.12
C GLY A 499 8.24 12.06 -22.88
N THR A 500 8.18 11.56 -24.12
CA THR A 500 6.96 11.55 -24.95
C THR A 500 6.16 10.25 -24.83
N VAL A 501 6.67 9.25 -24.10
CA VAL A 501 6.04 7.93 -23.94
C VAL A 501 5.07 7.94 -22.77
N ASN A 502 3.89 7.33 -22.95
CA ASN A 502 2.89 7.22 -21.89
C ASN A 502 3.35 6.23 -20.81
N GLY A 503 3.60 6.74 -19.59
CA GLY A 503 4.02 5.92 -18.46
C GLY A 503 5.43 5.30 -18.58
N TYR A 504 5.71 4.36 -17.68
CA TYR A 504 6.96 3.62 -17.60
C TYR A 504 6.65 2.12 -17.63
N ALA A 505 7.34 1.36 -18.49
CA ALA A 505 7.14 -0.08 -18.60
C ALA A 505 7.31 -0.80 -17.24
N SER A 506 6.58 -1.90 -17.06
CA SER A 506 6.81 -2.72 -15.87
C SER A 506 8.20 -3.36 -15.91
N TYR A 507 8.60 -3.86 -17.08
CA TYR A 507 9.85 -4.60 -17.25
C TYR A 507 10.74 -3.94 -18.29
N LYS A 508 11.81 -3.24 -17.85
CA LYS A 508 12.78 -2.59 -18.72
C LYS A 508 14.10 -3.35 -18.74
N VAL A 509 14.49 -3.86 -19.90
CA VAL A 509 15.87 -4.27 -20.19
C VAL A 509 16.58 -3.12 -20.90
N ALA A 510 17.72 -2.67 -20.41
CA ALA A 510 18.44 -1.53 -20.94
C ALA A 510 18.92 -1.77 -22.38
N ASN A 511 18.99 -0.70 -23.18
CA ASN A 511 19.28 -0.81 -24.61
C ASN A 511 20.70 -1.35 -24.93
N SER A 512 21.61 -1.30 -23.95
CA SER A 512 22.97 -1.85 -24.03
C SER A 512 23.06 -3.35 -23.77
N VAL A 513 21.99 -3.98 -23.25
CA VAL A 513 21.98 -5.42 -22.97
C VAL A 513 21.80 -6.18 -24.28
N THR A 514 22.60 -7.23 -24.47
CA THR A 514 22.59 -8.06 -25.67
C THR A 514 22.06 -9.47 -25.42
N THR A 515 22.07 -9.92 -24.16
CA THR A 515 21.55 -11.23 -23.74
C THR A 515 20.68 -11.11 -22.49
N HIS A 516 19.45 -11.59 -22.58
CA HIS A 516 18.48 -11.61 -21.49
C HIS A 516 17.35 -12.59 -21.83
N GLU A 517 16.88 -13.36 -20.85
CA GLU A 517 15.81 -14.35 -21.07
C GLU A 517 14.80 -14.36 -19.92
N ALA A 518 13.50 -14.31 -20.23
CA ALA A 518 12.45 -14.38 -19.21
C ALA A 518 11.30 -15.30 -19.61
N TRP A 519 10.70 -15.99 -18.64
CA TRP A 519 9.58 -16.93 -18.85
C TRP A 519 8.39 -16.61 -17.94
N GLY A 520 7.19 -16.64 -18.49
CA GLY A 520 5.94 -16.47 -17.74
C GLY A 520 5.85 -15.08 -17.14
N VAL A 521 5.68 -14.07 -17.99
CA VAL A 521 5.73 -12.64 -17.61
C VAL A 521 4.33 -12.04 -17.63
N GLY A 522 3.77 -11.78 -16.44
CA GLY A 522 2.47 -11.14 -16.25
C GLY A 522 2.60 -9.66 -15.88
N VAL A 523 1.89 -8.77 -16.59
CA VAL A 523 1.80 -7.33 -16.27
C VAL A 523 0.35 -6.88 -16.31
N TYR A 524 -0.17 -6.38 -15.18
CA TYR A 524 -1.57 -6.02 -15.05
C TYR A 524 -1.75 -4.52 -14.74
N SER A 525 -2.90 -3.97 -15.08
CA SER A 525 -3.24 -2.56 -14.81
C SER A 525 -4.66 -2.43 -14.27
N TYR A 526 -4.82 -1.66 -13.17
CA TYR A 526 -6.13 -1.31 -12.61
C TYR A 526 -6.41 0.20 -12.60
N PHE A 527 -5.43 1.10 -12.80
CA PHE A 527 -5.59 2.57 -12.83
C PHE A 527 -6.90 3.11 -12.21
N ARG A 528 -6.91 3.20 -10.88
CA ARG A 528 -8.08 3.56 -10.07
C ARG A 528 -8.44 5.03 -10.18
N ASP A 529 -7.42 5.89 -10.23
CA ASP A 529 -7.59 7.34 -9.95
C ASP A 529 -7.64 8.22 -11.19
N ALA A 530 -7.12 7.76 -12.34
CA ALA A 530 -7.22 8.47 -13.61
C ALA A 530 -7.27 7.54 -14.83
N ALA A 531 -7.90 8.02 -15.92
CA ALA A 531 -7.85 7.39 -17.23
C ALA A 531 -6.48 7.62 -17.88
N VAL A 532 -5.51 6.78 -17.51
CA VAL A 532 -4.13 6.86 -18.00
C VAL A 532 -3.75 5.64 -18.83
N LYS A 533 -2.78 5.83 -19.71
CA LYS A 533 -2.28 4.82 -20.62
C LYS A 533 -0.86 4.45 -20.22
N LEU A 534 -0.57 3.16 -20.31
CA LEU A 534 0.78 2.66 -20.36
C LEU A 534 1.10 2.29 -21.81
N GLU A 535 2.15 2.87 -22.38
CA GLU A 535 2.53 2.59 -23.77
C GLU A 535 2.95 1.13 -23.96
N ASN A 536 3.93 0.69 -23.18
CA ASN A 536 4.48 -0.66 -23.24
C ASN A 536 4.46 -1.29 -21.85
N ALA A 537 3.93 -2.51 -21.73
CA ALA A 537 4.13 -3.30 -20.51
C ALA A 537 5.61 -3.70 -20.34
N ILE A 538 6.28 -4.01 -21.45
CA ILE A 538 7.65 -4.53 -21.48
C ILE A 538 8.47 -3.75 -22.53
N GLU A 539 9.67 -3.33 -22.14
CA GLU A 539 10.62 -2.65 -23.02
C GLU A 539 11.96 -3.40 -23.03
N VAL A 540 12.36 -3.95 -24.18
CA VAL A 540 13.62 -4.70 -24.32
C VAL A 540 14.39 -4.30 -25.57
N PRO A 541 15.72 -4.43 -25.62
CA PRO A 541 16.46 -4.18 -26.85
C PRO A 541 16.21 -5.28 -27.89
N ASN A 542 16.51 -4.97 -29.15
CA ASN A 542 16.29 -5.89 -30.26
C ASN A 542 17.57 -6.63 -30.68
N TYR A 543 18.08 -7.51 -29.82
CA TYR A 543 19.21 -8.41 -30.14
C TYR A 543 18.77 -9.88 -30.13
N PRO A 544 19.43 -10.78 -30.89
CA PRO A 544 19.08 -12.22 -30.91
C PRO A 544 19.22 -12.94 -29.57
N GLY A 545 20.02 -12.39 -28.66
CA GLY A 545 20.14 -12.88 -27.30
C GLY A 545 19.02 -12.43 -26.35
N ILE A 546 18.09 -11.59 -26.81
CA ILE A 546 16.95 -11.10 -26.03
C ILE A 546 15.73 -11.96 -26.35
N LYS A 547 15.24 -12.65 -25.33
CA LYS A 547 14.19 -13.64 -25.45
C LYS A 547 13.17 -13.49 -24.33
N MET A 548 11.90 -13.41 -24.68
CA MET A 548 10.81 -13.30 -23.73
C MET A 548 9.76 -14.34 -24.08
N HIS A 549 9.42 -15.20 -23.14
CA HIS A 549 8.54 -16.33 -23.32
C HIS A 549 7.28 -16.16 -22.47
N HIS A 550 6.13 -16.42 -23.08
CA HIS A 550 4.82 -16.53 -22.44
C HIS A 550 4.43 -15.26 -21.67
N LEU A 551 4.22 -14.19 -22.41
CA LEU A 551 3.86 -12.87 -21.89
C LEU A 551 2.35 -12.75 -21.79
N THR A 552 1.85 -12.12 -20.73
CA THR A 552 0.43 -11.85 -20.53
C THR A 552 0.24 -10.43 -19.99
N THR A 553 -0.61 -9.62 -20.65
CA THR A 553 -1.08 -8.34 -20.10
C THR A 553 -2.56 -8.38 -19.80
N ILE A 554 -2.98 -7.73 -18.70
CA ILE A 554 -4.37 -7.76 -18.25
C ILE A 554 -4.82 -6.38 -17.76
N TRP A 555 -5.99 -5.95 -18.23
CA TRP A 555 -6.69 -4.79 -17.70
C TRP A 555 -7.75 -5.23 -16.67
N LEU A 556 -7.58 -4.82 -15.41
CA LEU A 556 -8.30 -5.33 -14.24
C LEU A 556 -9.58 -4.53 -13.91
N ASN A 557 -10.27 -4.02 -14.91
CA ASN A 557 -11.48 -3.20 -14.71
C ASN A 557 -11.23 -1.84 -14.02
N GLY A 558 -10.18 -1.16 -14.47
CA GLY A 558 -9.81 0.18 -14.02
C GLY A 558 -10.68 1.32 -14.53
N GLN A 559 -10.20 2.55 -14.36
CA GLN A 559 -10.91 3.72 -14.84
C GLN A 559 -11.12 3.66 -16.36
N ALA A 560 -12.35 3.90 -16.81
CA ALA A 560 -12.70 3.88 -18.22
C ALA A 560 -11.80 4.83 -19.04
N GLY A 561 -11.24 4.34 -20.13
CA GLY A 561 -10.28 5.06 -20.96
C GLY A 561 -8.80 4.84 -20.58
N SER A 562 -8.53 4.13 -19.49
CA SER A 562 -7.20 3.60 -19.20
C SER A 562 -6.89 2.34 -20.02
N GLU A 563 -5.61 2.11 -20.33
CA GLU A 563 -5.19 0.95 -21.12
C GLU A 563 -3.71 0.60 -20.90
N ILE A 564 -3.35 -0.64 -21.22
CA ILE A 564 -1.99 -0.99 -21.63
C ILE A 564 -2.03 -1.09 -23.16
N THR A 565 -1.24 -0.26 -23.85
CA THR A 565 -1.33 -0.08 -25.31
C THR A 565 -0.67 -1.23 -26.05
N HIS A 566 0.51 -1.67 -25.58
CA HIS A 566 1.29 -2.73 -26.17
C HIS A 566 1.88 -3.66 -25.11
N ILE A 567 1.93 -4.97 -25.42
CA ILE A 567 2.52 -5.96 -24.51
C ILE A 567 4.04 -5.87 -24.48
N ILE A 568 4.70 -5.54 -25.61
CA ILE A 568 6.15 -5.40 -25.70
C ILE A 568 6.57 -4.51 -26.87
N ASN A 569 7.42 -3.50 -26.65
CA ASN A 569 8.06 -2.70 -27.71
C ASN A 569 7.15 -2.21 -28.88
N GLY A 570 5.93 -1.74 -28.62
CA GLY A 570 4.97 -1.33 -29.64
C GLY A 570 4.27 -2.49 -30.37
N LEU A 571 4.59 -3.73 -29.99
CA LEU A 571 3.98 -4.94 -30.52
C LEU A 571 2.81 -5.38 -29.63
N GLY A 572 1.83 -5.99 -30.28
CA GLY A 572 0.61 -6.47 -29.64
C GLY A 572 -0.50 -5.43 -29.59
N THR A 573 -1.71 -5.91 -29.32
CA THR A 573 -2.93 -5.10 -29.24
C THR A 573 -3.21 -4.66 -27.80
N ARG A 574 -3.79 -3.48 -27.64
CA ARG A 574 -4.12 -2.97 -26.30
C ARG A 574 -5.08 -3.84 -25.48
N VAL A 575 -5.01 -3.71 -24.15
CA VAL A 575 -6.02 -4.16 -23.19
C VAL A 575 -6.62 -2.95 -22.45
N TYR A 576 -7.95 -2.87 -22.39
CA TYR A 576 -8.67 -1.64 -22.00
C TYR A 576 -10.12 -1.85 -21.53
N ALA A 577 -10.67 -3.07 -21.57
CA ALA A 577 -12.06 -3.34 -21.19
C ALA A 577 -12.23 -4.77 -20.65
N GLY A 578 -13.22 -5.00 -19.78
CA GLY A 578 -13.50 -6.33 -19.24
C GLY A 578 -14.23 -7.27 -20.22
N SER A 579 -14.68 -6.76 -21.37
CA SER A 579 -15.38 -7.54 -22.39
C SER A 579 -15.22 -6.90 -23.78
N PRO A 580 -15.03 -7.68 -24.87
CA PRO A 580 -14.78 -9.13 -24.86
C PRO A 580 -13.46 -9.50 -24.16
N THR A 581 -13.21 -10.77 -23.84
CA THR A 581 -11.98 -11.21 -23.15
C THR A 581 -10.69 -10.77 -23.86
N THR A 582 -10.72 -10.66 -25.18
CA THR A 582 -9.59 -10.14 -25.99
C THR A 582 -9.29 -8.67 -25.76
N ALA A 583 -10.22 -7.89 -25.21
CA ALA A 583 -9.99 -6.52 -24.76
C ALA A 583 -9.51 -6.44 -23.30
N GLN A 584 -9.65 -7.53 -22.54
CA GLN A 584 -9.22 -7.62 -21.14
C GLN A 584 -7.80 -8.16 -21.02
N ARG A 585 -7.48 -9.20 -21.81
CA ARG A 585 -6.23 -9.95 -21.73
C ARG A 585 -5.62 -10.09 -23.12
N GLN A 586 -4.31 -9.87 -23.18
CA GLN A 586 -3.50 -10.19 -24.34
C GLN A 586 -2.39 -11.15 -23.94
N THR A 587 -2.00 -12.03 -24.87
CA THR A 587 -0.87 -12.95 -24.70
C THR A 587 0.12 -12.84 -25.85
N TRP A 588 1.37 -13.18 -25.59
CA TRP A 588 2.43 -13.28 -26.61
C TRP A 588 3.34 -14.46 -26.29
N THR A 589 3.41 -15.46 -27.17
CA THR A 589 4.13 -16.72 -26.87
C THR A 589 5.63 -16.51 -26.84
N ASP A 590 6.23 -15.98 -27.91
CA ASP A 590 7.68 -15.82 -28.00
C ASP A 590 8.05 -14.49 -28.65
N PHE A 591 8.88 -13.73 -27.96
CA PHE A 591 9.64 -12.63 -28.54
C PHE A 591 11.11 -13.04 -28.58
N VAL A 592 11.72 -12.93 -29.76
CA VAL A 592 13.17 -13.04 -29.94
C VAL A 592 13.62 -11.82 -30.72
N GLY A 593 14.59 -11.09 -30.20
CA GLY A 593 15.11 -9.92 -30.92
C GLY A 593 15.73 -10.35 -32.26
N SER A 594 15.48 -9.60 -33.33
CA SER A 594 15.98 -9.94 -34.67
C SER A 594 17.43 -9.53 -34.90
N GLY A 595 18.04 -8.72 -34.02
CA GLY A 595 19.37 -8.13 -34.24
C GLY A 595 19.44 -7.06 -35.32
N THR A 596 18.31 -6.79 -35.96
CA THR A 596 18.10 -5.68 -36.89
C THR A 596 16.96 -4.88 -36.31
N ASN A 597 17.23 -3.71 -35.74
CA ASN A 597 16.14 -2.77 -35.43
C ASN A 597 15.27 -2.69 -36.69
N PRO A 598 13.95 -2.99 -36.63
CA PRO A 598 13.09 -2.55 -37.72
C PRO A 598 13.43 -1.07 -37.92
N PRO A 599 13.65 -0.61 -39.17
CA PRO A 599 13.98 0.78 -39.39
C PRO A 599 12.98 1.60 -38.58
N ALA A 600 13.51 2.48 -37.70
CA ALA A 600 12.66 3.32 -36.88
C ALA A 600 11.61 3.91 -37.80
N ASP A 601 10.34 3.78 -37.45
CA ASP A 601 9.31 4.35 -38.26
C ASP A 601 9.50 5.86 -38.22
N THR A 602 10.02 6.41 -39.33
CA THR A 602 10.29 7.83 -39.51
C THR A 602 9.23 8.49 -40.38
N GLN A 603 8.28 7.70 -40.89
CA GLN A 603 7.28 8.20 -41.79
C GLN A 603 6.15 8.77 -40.96
N ALA A 604 5.89 10.06 -41.12
CA ALA A 604 4.74 10.69 -40.48
C ALA A 604 3.44 10.23 -41.12
N PRO A 605 2.34 10.15 -40.33
CA PRO A 605 1.02 9.98 -40.87
C PRO A 605 0.68 11.00 -41.95
N THR A 606 -0.18 10.60 -42.87
CA THR A 606 -0.81 11.53 -43.82
C THR A 606 -1.54 12.65 -43.09
N THR A 607 -1.58 13.84 -43.66
CA THR A 607 -2.28 14.99 -43.08
C THR A 607 -3.79 14.71 -42.96
N PRO A 608 -4.42 14.98 -41.80
CA PRO A 608 -5.87 14.88 -41.65
C PRO A 608 -6.59 15.73 -42.70
N GLY A 609 -7.46 15.11 -43.50
CA GLY A 609 -8.16 15.76 -44.60
C GLY A 609 -9.49 16.37 -44.17
N SER A 610 -9.99 17.34 -44.94
CA SER A 610 -11.38 17.83 -44.85
C SER A 610 -11.82 18.26 -43.45
N LEU A 611 -10.96 18.95 -42.69
CA LEU A 611 -11.36 19.47 -41.39
C LEU A 611 -12.52 20.45 -41.56
N THR A 612 -13.60 20.19 -40.82
CA THR A 612 -14.79 21.04 -40.73
C THR A 612 -15.00 21.48 -39.29
N ALA A 613 -15.55 22.69 -39.13
CA ALA A 613 -15.93 23.25 -37.84
C ALA A 613 -17.38 23.73 -37.93
N THR A 614 -18.23 23.27 -37.02
CA THR A 614 -19.66 23.60 -36.99
C THR A 614 -20.01 24.18 -35.63
N ALA A 615 -20.45 25.44 -35.60
CA ALA A 615 -21.00 26.04 -34.40
C ALA A 615 -22.37 25.43 -34.07
N VAL A 616 -22.47 24.82 -32.90
CA VAL A 616 -23.70 24.15 -32.45
C VAL A 616 -24.45 24.94 -31.38
N SER A 617 -23.78 25.88 -30.70
CA SER A 617 -24.41 26.80 -29.75
C SER A 617 -23.61 28.10 -29.62
N SER A 618 -24.01 28.96 -28.69
CA SER A 618 -23.23 30.16 -28.31
C SER A 618 -21.92 29.84 -27.58
N SER A 619 -21.68 28.59 -27.18
CA SER A 619 -20.49 28.20 -26.43
C SER A 619 -19.82 26.89 -26.88
N GLN A 620 -20.20 26.34 -28.03
CA GLN A 620 -19.67 25.08 -28.52
C GLN A 620 -19.50 25.05 -30.05
N ILE A 621 -18.36 24.51 -30.49
CA ILE A 621 -18.05 24.18 -31.88
C ILE A 621 -17.60 22.73 -31.95
N ASN A 622 -18.22 21.95 -32.84
CA ASN A 622 -17.82 20.57 -33.12
C ASN A 622 -16.93 20.50 -34.36
N LEU A 623 -15.88 19.68 -34.28
CA LEU A 623 -14.90 19.44 -35.33
C LEU A 623 -15.05 18.01 -35.87
N SER A 624 -14.84 17.85 -37.18
CA SER A 624 -14.81 16.56 -37.86
C SER A 624 -13.80 16.60 -39.01
N TRP A 625 -13.07 15.50 -39.24
CA TRP A 625 -12.06 15.37 -40.31
C TRP A 625 -11.97 13.95 -40.86
N SER A 626 -11.46 13.80 -42.07
CA SER A 626 -11.16 12.50 -42.68
C SER A 626 -9.94 11.85 -42.03
N ALA A 627 -9.97 10.51 -41.93
CA ALA A 627 -8.91 9.76 -41.28
C ALA A 627 -7.58 9.85 -42.04
N SER A 628 -6.51 10.01 -41.28
CA SER A 628 -5.15 9.82 -41.75
C SER A 628 -4.82 8.33 -41.85
N SER A 629 -4.05 7.96 -42.86
CA SER A 629 -3.33 6.68 -42.95
C SER A 629 -1.85 6.85 -42.66
N ASP A 630 -1.22 5.75 -42.30
CA ASP A 630 0.20 5.63 -42.00
C ASP A 630 0.67 4.19 -42.34
N ASN A 631 1.97 3.97 -42.53
CA ASN A 631 2.55 2.66 -42.84
C ASN A 631 2.53 1.68 -41.66
N VAL A 632 2.56 2.17 -40.41
CA VAL A 632 2.46 1.34 -39.20
C VAL A 632 1.11 1.58 -38.51
N GLY A 633 0.62 2.81 -38.50
CA GLY A 633 -0.74 3.13 -38.07
C GLY A 633 -0.84 4.45 -37.30
N VAL A 634 -2.00 5.10 -37.43
CA VAL A 634 -2.30 6.36 -36.74
C VAL A 634 -2.87 6.07 -35.35
N THR A 635 -2.27 6.63 -34.32
CA THR A 635 -2.67 6.40 -32.91
C THR A 635 -3.52 7.53 -32.33
N GLY A 636 -3.53 8.71 -32.95
CA GLY A 636 -4.41 9.80 -32.54
C GLY A 636 -4.22 11.09 -33.33
N TYR A 637 -4.96 12.12 -32.88
CA TYR A 637 -4.96 13.45 -33.46
C TYR A 637 -4.79 14.53 -32.39
N ASP A 638 -4.00 15.55 -32.70
CA ASP A 638 -3.78 16.75 -31.87
C ASP A 638 -4.59 17.92 -32.43
N ILE A 639 -5.41 18.56 -31.59
CA ILE A 639 -6.35 19.61 -32.00
C ILE A 639 -5.82 20.97 -31.54
N TYR A 640 -5.62 21.88 -32.49
CA TYR A 640 -5.11 23.22 -32.24
C TYR A 640 -6.21 24.26 -32.48
N ARG A 641 -6.31 25.26 -31.60
CA ARG A 641 -7.17 26.45 -31.75
C ARG A 641 -6.31 27.71 -31.71
N GLY A 642 -6.37 28.52 -32.75
CA GLY A 642 -5.52 29.72 -32.86
C GLY A 642 -4.02 29.42 -32.78
N GLY A 643 -3.59 28.23 -33.20
CA GLY A 643 -2.21 27.76 -33.12
C GLY A 643 -1.81 27.09 -31.80
N SER A 644 -2.65 27.12 -30.77
CA SER A 644 -2.39 26.47 -29.48
C SER A 644 -3.08 25.12 -29.38
N LEU A 645 -2.38 24.10 -28.87
CA LEU A 645 -2.96 22.78 -28.59
C LEU A 645 -4.04 22.89 -27.51
N ILE A 646 -5.24 22.38 -27.77
CA ILE A 646 -6.38 22.41 -26.84
C ILE A 646 -6.90 21.03 -26.43
N GLY A 647 -6.40 19.96 -27.05
CA GLY A 647 -6.77 18.59 -26.72
C GLY A 647 -6.33 17.59 -27.78
N THR A 648 -6.63 16.32 -27.54
CA THR A 648 -6.36 15.21 -28.46
C THR A 648 -7.60 14.36 -28.68
N SER A 649 -7.68 13.66 -29.81
CA SER A 649 -8.77 12.70 -30.10
C SER A 649 -8.23 11.38 -30.64
N GLY A 650 -8.82 10.26 -30.20
CA GLY A 650 -8.58 8.93 -30.76
C GLY A 650 -9.52 8.59 -31.92
N THR A 651 -10.44 9.50 -32.26
CA THR A 651 -11.39 9.36 -33.36
C THR A 651 -11.32 10.59 -34.26
N ASN A 652 -12.18 10.62 -35.29
CA ASN A 652 -12.21 11.63 -36.34
C ASN A 652 -13.03 12.89 -36.00
N SER A 653 -13.28 13.12 -34.72
CA SER A 653 -14.08 14.26 -34.25
C SER A 653 -13.61 14.79 -32.91
N PHE A 654 -13.96 16.04 -32.62
CA PHE A 654 -13.67 16.69 -31.34
C PHE A 654 -14.73 17.76 -31.02
N SER A 655 -15.19 17.81 -29.77
CA SER A 655 -16.17 18.80 -29.31
C SER A 655 -15.48 19.86 -28.46
N ASN A 656 -15.38 21.08 -28.97
CA ASN A 656 -14.79 22.20 -28.23
C ASN A 656 -15.88 23.04 -27.56
N THR A 657 -15.96 22.98 -26.22
CA THR A 657 -16.97 23.65 -25.38
C THR A 657 -16.39 24.85 -24.61
N GLY A 658 -17.24 25.61 -23.92
CA GLY A 658 -16.81 26.75 -23.09
C GLY A 658 -16.35 27.97 -23.89
N LEU A 659 -16.82 28.10 -25.13
CA LEU A 659 -16.48 29.20 -26.02
C LEU A 659 -17.30 30.46 -25.73
N THR A 660 -16.75 31.63 -26.02
CA THR A 660 -17.47 32.91 -26.01
C THR A 660 -18.45 32.99 -27.18
N ALA A 661 -19.65 33.54 -26.96
CA ALA A 661 -20.68 33.76 -27.97
C ALA A 661 -20.25 34.75 -29.06
N SER A 662 -20.88 34.67 -30.24
CA SER A 662 -20.59 35.55 -31.39
C SER A 662 -19.10 35.67 -31.74
N THR A 663 -18.29 34.65 -31.44
CA THR A 663 -16.84 34.69 -31.56
C THR A 663 -16.38 33.65 -32.57
N THR A 664 -15.59 34.09 -33.56
CA THR A 664 -14.98 33.19 -34.54
C THR A 664 -13.76 32.51 -33.95
N TYR A 665 -13.72 31.18 -34.04
CA TYR A 665 -12.55 30.37 -33.67
C TYR A 665 -12.01 29.64 -34.89
N SER A 666 -10.70 29.53 -35.00
CA SER A 666 -9.99 28.80 -36.04
C SER A 666 -9.28 27.57 -35.48
N TYR A 667 -9.31 26.47 -36.24
CA TYR A 667 -8.81 25.16 -35.83
C TYR A 667 -7.93 24.53 -36.90
N THR A 668 -6.93 23.76 -36.45
CA THR A 668 -6.17 22.81 -37.28
C THR A 668 -5.96 21.52 -36.50
N VAL A 669 -5.77 20.41 -37.22
CA VAL A 669 -5.56 19.08 -36.62
C VAL A 669 -4.30 18.45 -37.21
N ARG A 670 -3.51 17.74 -36.40
CA ARG A 670 -2.37 16.92 -36.84
C ARG A 670 -2.59 15.48 -36.41
N ALA A 671 -2.20 14.52 -37.24
CA ALA A 671 -2.18 13.10 -36.88
C ALA A 671 -0.83 12.71 -36.30
N ARG A 672 -0.82 11.70 -35.45
CA ARG A 672 0.38 11.09 -34.88
C ARG A 672 0.31 9.56 -34.94
N ASP A 673 1.47 8.92 -35.08
CA ASP A 673 1.62 7.46 -35.04
C ASP A 673 2.17 7.01 -33.66
N ALA A 674 2.48 5.71 -33.55
CA ALA A 674 3.06 5.11 -32.34
C ALA A 674 4.55 5.45 -32.16
N ALA A 675 5.25 5.83 -33.24
CA ALA A 675 6.65 6.23 -33.22
C ALA A 675 6.87 7.72 -32.85
N GLY A 676 5.79 8.49 -32.76
CA GLY A 676 5.81 9.91 -32.42
C GLY A 676 6.01 10.82 -33.63
N ASN A 677 5.93 10.31 -34.86
CA ASN A 677 5.96 11.18 -36.03
C ASN A 677 4.63 11.93 -36.13
N VAL A 678 4.72 13.21 -36.48
CA VAL A 678 3.56 14.10 -36.54
C VAL A 678 3.35 14.58 -37.97
N SER A 679 2.12 14.48 -38.47
CA SER A 679 1.76 14.95 -39.80
C SER A 679 1.91 16.49 -39.90
N ALA A 680 1.93 17.01 -41.14
CA ALA A 680 1.62 18.41 -41.34
C ALA A 680 0.19 18.74 -40.84
N ALA A 681 -0.05 20.00 -40.50
CA ALA A 681 -1.39 20.46 -40.09
C ALA A 681 -2.41 20.33 -41.23
N SER A 682 -3.64 19.97 -40.87
CA SER A 682 -4.81 20.00 -41.77
C SER A 682 -5.06 21.40 -42.34
N ASN A 683 -6.04 21.51 -43.25
CA ASN A 683 -6.63 22.82 -43.57
C ASN A 683 -7.12 23.52 -42.29
N THR A 684 -7.13 24.85 -42.30
CA THR A 684 -7.78 25.62 -41.23
C THR A 684 -9.29 25.59 -41.43
N ALA A 685 -10.02 25.21 -40.39
CA ALA A 685 -11.47 25.34 -40.33
C ALA A 685 -11.85 26.42 -39.33
N SER A 686 -12.89 27.20 -39.60
CA SER A 686 -13.36 28.23 -38.67
C SER A 686 -14.87 28.23 -38.58
N ALA A 687 -15.38 28.51 -37.37
CA ALA A 687 -16.79 28.71 -37.13
C ALA A 687 -16.97 29.83 -36.11
N THR A 688 -18.05 30.58 -36.27
CA THR A 688 -18.48 31.62 -35.32
C THR A 688 -19.55 31.02 -34.43
N THR A 689 -19.31 31.01 -33.11
CA THR A 689 -20.33 30.60 -32.14
C THR A 689 -21.59 31.44 -32.33
N GLN A 690 -22.75 30.83 -32.07
CA GLN A 690 -24.02 31.52 -32.23
C GLN A 690 -24.09 32.74 -31.29
N ALA A 691 -24.94 33.71 -31.62
CA ALA A 691 -25.26 34.77 -30.67
C ALA A 691 -25.88 34.13 -29.42
N ALA A 692 -25.49 34.61 -28.25
CA ALA A 692 -26.26 34.29 -27.05
C ALA A 692 -27.67 34.87 -27.25
N ALA A 693 -28.71 34.04 -27.16
CA ALA A 693 -30.06 34.56 -27.06
C ALA A 693 -30.12 35.36 -25.75
N GLY A 694 -30.16 36.69 -25.86
CA GLY A 694 -30.16 37.58 -24.70
C GLY A 694 -31.56 37.67 -24.09
N ASP A 695 -31.67 37.33 -22.81
CA ASP A 695 -32.69 37.91 -21.95
C ASP A 695 -32.34 39.39 -21.72
N THR A 696 -33.31 40.29 -21.89
CA THR A 696 -33.12 41.74 -21.73
C THR A 696 -33.98 42.32 -20.61
N GLN A 697 -34.78 41.49 -19.95
CA GLN A 697 -35.63 41.94 -18.85
C GLN A 697 -34.84 41.81 -17.55
N ALA A 698 -34.88 42.86 -16.72
CA ALA A 698 -34.20 42.84 -15.43
C ALA A 698 -35.08 42.14 -14.38
N PRO A 699 -34.46 41.45 -13.40
CA PRO A 699 -35.20 40.89 -12.27
C PRO A 699 -36.01 41.94 -11.50
N SER A 700 -37.04 41.49 -10.78
CA SER A 700 -37.75 42.34 -9.83
C SER A 700 -36.84 42.78 -8.68
N THR A 701 -37.13 43.94 -8.08
CA THR A 701 -36.35 44.50 -6.97
C THR A 701 -36.45 43.61 -5.73
N PRO A 702 -35.33 43.23 -5.06
CA PRO A 702 -35.38 42.51 -3.79
C PRO A 702 -36.17 43.28 -2.74
N GLY A 703 -37.17 42.63 -2.13
CA GLY A 703 -38.03 43.24 -1.12
C GLY A 703 -37.57 42.95 0.32
N ASN A 704 -38.08 43.72 1.29
CA ASN A 704 -37.93 43.45 2.73
C ASN A 704 -36.48 43.23 3.20
N LEU A 705 -35.52 44.01 2.68
CA LEU A 705 -34.15 43.93 3.19
C LEU A 705 -34.12 44.31 4.66
N THR A 706 -33.54 43.44 5.48
CA THR A 706 -33.26 43.66 6.90
C THR A 706 -31.78 43.51 7.18
N ALA A 707 -31.28 44.23 8.18
CA ALA A 707 -29.91 44.17 8.65
C ALA A 707 -29.91 43.96 10.17
N THR A 708 -29.14 42.98 10.64
CA THR A 708 -29.04 42.64 12.06
C THR A 708 -27.58 42.55 12.45
N ALA A 709 -27.15 43.38 13.40
CA ALA A 709 -25.81 43.31 13.96
C ALA A 709 -25.67 42.08 14.85
N VAL A 710 -24.67 41.25 14.55
CA VAL A 710 -24.45 39.95 15.21
C VAL A 710 -23.25 40.00 16.15
N SER A 711 -22.26 40.84 15.83
CA SER A 711 -21.08 41.05 16.65
C SER A 711 -20.52 42.47 16.48
N SER A 712 -19.37 42.73 17.09
CA SER A 712 -18.63 43.98 16.90
C SER A 712 -18.04 44.15 15.50
N SER A 713 -18.00 43.09 14.70
CA SER A 713 -17.44 43.12 13.35
C SER A 713 -18.31 42.46 12.28
N GLN A 714 -19.57 42.13 12.60
CA GLN A 714 -20.45 41.41 11.69
C GLN A 714 -21.91 41.89 11.72
N ILE A 715 -22.48 42.07 10.52
CA ILE A 715 -23.91 42.31 10.28
C ILE A 715 -24.42 41.26 9.30
N ASN A 716 -25.50 40.57 9.64
CA ASN A 716 -26.21 39.67 8.74
C ASN A 716 -27.37 40.40 8.06
N LEU A 717 -27.56 40.11 6.78
CA LEU A 717 -28.61 40.66 5.93
C LEU A 717 -29.54 39.53 5.46
N SER A 718 -30.83 39.82 5.38
CA SER A 718 -31.82 38.96 4.72
C SER A 718 -32.83 39.78 3.93
N TRP A 719 -33.36 39.22 2.85
CA TRP A 719 -34.37 39.85 2.00
C TRP A 719 -35.32 38.82 1.38
N SER A 720 -36.39 39.29 0.74
CA SER A 720 -37.30 38.46 -0.05
C SER A 720 -36.76 38.24 -1.46
N ALA A 721 -36.94 37.03 -2.00
CA ALA A 721 -36.44 36.66 -3.32
C ALA A 721 -37.02 37.52 -4.45
N SER A 722 -36.18 37.86 -5.41
CA SER A 722 -36.58 38.45 -6.69
C SER A 722 -37.06 37.38 -7.66
N THR A 723 -37.84 37.80 -8.66
CA THR A 723 -38.36 36.98 -9.76
C THR A 723 -37.95 37.59 -11.10
N ASP A 724 -37.85 36.75 -12.11
CA ASP A 724 -37.42 37.13 -13.45
C ASP A 724 -38.02 36.15 -14.49
N ASN A 725 -38.09 36.54 -15.76
CA ASN A 725 -38.68 35.76 -16.85
C ASN A 725 -37.83 34.55 -17.27
N VAL A 726 -36.50 34.58 -17.10
CA VAL A 726 -35.63 33.41 -17.30
C VAL A 726 -35.10 32.89 -15.97
N GLY A 727 -34.70 33.78 -15.07
CA GLY A 727 -34.33 33.41 -13.71
C GLY A 727 -33.25 34.27 -13.07
N VAL A 728 -33.37 34.46 -11.76
CA VAL A 728 -32.40 35.20 -10.95
C VAL A 728 -31.22 34.29 -10.61
N THR A 729 -30.00 34.70 -11.00
CA THR A 729 -28.77 33.93 -10.75
C THR A 729 -28.01 34.39 -9.50
N GLY A 730 -28.39 35.54 -8.92
CA GLY A 730 -27.89 35.96 -7.63
C GLY A 730 -28.20 37.42 -7.29
N TYR A 731 -27.55 37.89 -6.24
CA TYR A 731 -27.72 39.20 -5.64
C TYR A 731 -26.36 39.88 -5.46
N ILE A 732 -26.33 41.20 -5.53
CA ILE A 732 -25.18 42.07 -5.31
C ILE A 732 -25.49 42.95 -4.11
N ILE A 733 -24.63 42.92 -3.10
CA ILE A 733 -24.81 43.60 -1.82
C ILE A 733 -23.93 44.85 -1.80
N TYR A 734 -24.54 45.99 -1.49
CA TYR A 734 -23.88 47.27 -1.37
C TYR A 734 -23.92 47.77 0.08
N ARG A 735 -22.80 48.30 0.57
CA ARG A 735 -22.67 48.99 1.86
C ARG A 735 -22.29 50.45 1.61
N GLY A 736 -23.13 51.39 2.03
CA GLY A 736 -22.89 52.82 1.78
C GLY A 736 -22.70 53.14 0.28
N GLY A 737 -23.40 52.41 -0.60
CA GLY A 737 -23.28 52.54 -2.06
C GLY A 737 -22.10 51.81 -2.71
N THR A 738 -21.19 51.22 -1.94
CA THR A 738 -20.07 50.42 -2.46
C THR A 738 -20.39 48.94 -2.42
N GLN A 739 -20.15 48.19 -3.49
CA GLN A 739 -20.34 46.73 -3.49
C GLN A 739 -19.40 46.07 -2.49
N VAL A 740 -19.94 45.24 -1.60
CA VAL A 740 -19.18 44.50 -0.58
C VAL A 740 -19.25 42.99 -0.72
N GLY A 741 -20.10 42.49 -1.62
CA GLY A 741 -20.17 41.06 -1.92
C GLY A 741 -21.33 40.68 -2.82
N THR A 742 -21.47 39.38 -3.05
CA THR A 742 -22.56 38.78 -3.81
C THR A 742 -23.11 37.57 -3.06
N SER A 743 -24.38 37.23 -3.29
CA SER A 743 -25.00 36.02 -2.74
C SER A 743 -25.85 35.32 -3.80
N THR A 744 -25.89 33.99 -3.81
CA THR A 744 -26.83 33.21 -4.64
C THR A 744 -28.12 32.85 -3.87
N THR A 745 -28.16 33.14 -2.58
CA THR A 745 -29.32 32.97 -1.70
C THR A 745 -29.83 34.33 -1.23
N THR A 746 -30.94 34.36 -0.49
CA THR A 746 -31.57 35.60 -0.01
C THR A 746 -31.02 36.11 1.33
N SER A 747 -29.75 35.80 1.62
CA SER A 747 -29.04 36.27 2.80
C SER A 747 -27.57 36.54 2.50
N PHE A 748 -26.94 37.38 3.33
CA PHE A 748 -25.51 37.69 3.23
C PHE A 748 -24.93 38.07 4.59
N SER A 749 -23.74 37.58 4.90
CA SER A 749 -23.03 37.92 6.12
C SER A 749 -21.87 38.86 5.82
N ASN A 750 -21.96 40.10 6.30
CA ASN A 750 -20.91 41.09 6.11
C ASN A 750 -20.02 41.17 7.35
N THR A 751 -18.78 40.70 7.22
CA THR A 751 -17.78 40.59 8.30
C THR A 751 -16.67 41.65 8.15
N GLY A 752 -15.75 41.73 9.13
CA GLY A 752 -14.63 42.68 9.09
C GLY A 752 -15.05 44.14 9.31
N LEU A 753 -16.20 44.37 9.94
CA LEU A 753 -16.71 45.71 10.23
C LEU A 753 -16.03 46.32 11.46
N THR A 754 -15.95 47.65 11.47
CA THR A 754 -15.56 48.41 12.66
C THR A 754 -16.69 48.37 13.69
N ALA A 755 -16.35 48.27 14.96
CA ALA A 755 -17.28 48.19 16.07
C ALA A 755 -18.01 49.51 16.36
N SER A 756 -19.16 49.42 17.02
CA SER A 756 -20.03 50.58 17.35
C SER A 756 -20.32 51.49 16.15
N THR A 757 -20.28 50.95 14.93
CA THR A 757 -20.37 51.72 13.69
C THR A 757 -21.66 51.37 12.96
N ALA A 758 -22.44 52.39 12.61
CA ALA A 758 -23.65 52.24 11.81
C ALA A 758 -23.28 51.98 10.35
N TYR A 759 -23.83 50.92 9.76
CA TYR A 759 -23.71 50.61 8.34
C TYR A 759 -25.08 50.54 7.70
N SER A 760 -25.19 51.07 6.49
CA SER A 760 -26.38 51.00 5.64
C SER A 760 -26.13 50.11 4.43
N TYR A 761 -27.15 49.35 4.04
CA TYR A 761 -27.08 48.35 2.98
C TYR A 761 -28.23 48.46 1.99
N THR A 762 -27.93 48.15 0.73
CA THR A 762 -28.93 47.89 -0.32
C THR A 762 -28.52 46.64 -1.10
N VAL A 763 -29.48 45.97 -1.72
CA VAL A 763 -29.26 44.76 -2.52
C VAL A 763 -29.91 44.91 -3.89
N LYS A 764 -29.22 44.46 -4.95
CA LYS A 764 -29.76 44.32 -6.30
C LYS A 764 -29.75 42.85 -6.72
N ALA A 765 -30.75 42.40 -7.47
CA ALA A 765 -30.76 41.09 -8.09
C ALA A 765 -30.13 41.14 -9.48
N ARG A 766 -29.56 40.01 -9.92
CA ARG A 766 -29.02 39.81 -11.27
C ARG A 766 -29.53 38.52 -11.88
N ASP A 767 -29.76 38.52 -13.19
CA ASP A 767 -30.10 37.31 -13.96
C ASP A 767 -28.84 36.71 -14.62
N ALA A 768 -29.04 35.71 -15.50
CA ALA A 768 -27.94 35.07 -16.24
C ALA A 768 -27.39 35.95 -17.38
N ALA A 769 -28.17 36.91 -17.87
CA ALA A 769 -27.79 37.83 -18.94
C ALA A 769 -27.06 39.10 -18.44
N GLY A 770 -27.00 39.29 -17.11
CA GLY A 770 -26.34 40.42 -16.47
C GLY A 770 -27.26 41.63 -16.23
N ASN A 771 -28.57 41.51 -16.46
CA ASN A 771 -29.52 42.58 -16.15
C ASN A 771 -29.61 42.74 -14.63
N LEU A 772 -29.60 44.00 -14.17
CA LEU A 772 -29.68 44.33 -12.74
C LEU A 772 -31.02 44.97 -12.40
N SER A 773 -31.63 44.50 -11.33
CA SER A 773 -32.82 45.15 -10.78
C SER A 773 -32.50 46.53 -10.17
N ALA A 774 -33.53 47.30 -9.85
CA ALA A 774 -33.38 48.47 -8.99
C ALA A 774 -32.91 48.04 -7.58
N ALA A 775 -32.33 48.97 -6.83
CA ALA A 775 -31.90 48.68 -5.46
C ALA A 775 -33.10 48.47 -4.52
N SER A 776 -32.96 47.53 -3.58
CA SER A 776 -33.91 47.31 -2.48
C SER A 776 -34.12 48.56 -1.61
N ASN A 777 -35.02 48.47 -0.62
CA ASN A 777 -35.02 49.40 0.50
C ASN A 777 -33.64 49.42 1.19
N THR A 778 -33.28 50.55 1.81
CA THR A 778 -32.06 50.64 2.62
C THR A 778 -32.32 50.06 4.00
N ALA A 779 -31.48 49.12 4.43
CA ALA A 779 -31.49 48.58 5.80
C ALA A 779 -30.21 49.01 6.51
N SER A 780 -30.31 49.44 7.77
CA SER A 780 -29.15 49.86 8.55
C SER A 780 -29.08 49.12 9.88
N ALA A 781 -27.86 48.81 10.31
CA ALA A 781 -27.59 48.27 11.64
C ALA A 781 -26.25 48.80 12.14
N THR A 782 -26.15 48.96 13.47
CA THR A 782 -24.91 49.38 14.15
C THR A 782 -24.23 48.17 14.73
N THR A 783 -22.98 47.91 14.36
CA THR A 783 -22.19 46.83 14.95
C THR A 783 -22.08 47.01 16.47
N GLN A 784 -21.98 45.90 17.19
CA GLN A 784 -21.84 45.93 18.64
C GLN A 784 -20.49 46.58 19.04
N ALA A 785 -20.31 46.99 20.29
CA ALA A 785 -19.05 47.59 20.74
C ALA A 785 -17.90 46.56 20.73
N SER A 786 -16.67 46.99 20.38
CA SER A 786 -15.50 46.11 20.43
C SER A 786 -15.07 46.00 21.89
N GLY A 787 -14.89 44.76 22.35
CA GLY A 787 -14.29 44.54 23.66
C GLY A 787 -14.79 43.29 24.36
N GLY A 788 -15.19 42.25 23.63
CA GLY A 788 -15.36 40.93 24.22
C GLY A 788 -14.01 40.32 24.55
N SER A 789 -13.61 40.30 25.83
CA SER A 789 -12.52 39.43 26.28
C SER A 789 -13.15 38.23 26.96
N GLY A 790 -12.88 37.03 26.45
CA GLY A 790 -13.41 35.78 26.99
C GLY A 790 -12.33 34.70 26.98
N GLY A 791 -12.48 33.76 27.89
CA GLY A 791 -11.55 32.65 28.08
C GLY A 791 -12.27 31.33 28.29
N THR A 792 -11.51 30.25 28.17
CA THR A 792 -11.98 28.88 28.42
C THR A 792 -11.28 28.35 29.67
N GLY A 793 -12.06 28.03 30.71
CA GLY A 793 -11.62 27.18 31.81
C GLY A 793 -11.79 25.70 31.44
N ALA A 794 -11.32 24.80 32.29
CA ALA A 794 -11.39 23.35 32.04
C ALA A 794 -12.82 22.84 31.84
N GLU A 795 -13.81 23.45 32.50
CA GLU A 795 -15.22 23.03 32.46
C GLU A 795 -16.20 24.20 32.23
N TRP A 796 -15.73 25.36 31.79
CA TRP A 796 -16.59 26.52 31.53
C TRP A 796 -15.98 27.48 30.50
N THR A 797 -16.82 28.32 29.93
CA THR A 797 -16.39 29.51 29.19
C THR A 797 -16.95 30.75 29.87
N TYR A 798 -16.23 31.86 29.75
CA TYR A 798 -16.64 33.12 30.36
C TYR A 798 -16.21 34.28 29.49
N GLY A 799 -16.81 35.43 29.72
CA GLY A 799 -16.36 36.64 29.07
C GLY A 799 -16.98 37.90 29.62
N THR A 800 -16.45 39.01 29.15
CA THR A 800 -16.97 40.34 29.44
C THR A 800 -16.88 41.22 28.21
N SER A 801 -17.85 42.11 28.05
CA SER A 801 -17.92 43.03 26.93
C SER A 801 -18.50 44.38 27.31
N SER A 802 -18.17 45.41 26.54
CA SER A 802 -18.79 46.72 26.65
C SER A 802 -20.29 46.63 26.31
N ALA A 803 -21.18 46.93 27.26
CA ALA A 803 -22.64 46.94 27.03
C ALA A 803 -23.15 48.34 26.65
N SER A 804 -22.58 49.39 27.24
CA SER A 804 -22.81 50.81 26.89
C SER A 804 -21.60 51.65 27.30
N SER A 805 -21.62 52.97 27.15
CA SER A 805 -20.50 53.84 27.58
C SER A 805 -20.20 53.76 29.08
N THR A 806 -21.16 53.34 29.90
CA THR A 806 -21.03 53.27 31.37
C THR A 806 -21.31 51.87 31.95
N GLN A 807 -21.47 50.85 31.09
CA GLN A 807 -21.85 49.50 31.52
C GLN A 807 -21.01 48.41 30.85
N ALA A 808 -20.78 47.32 31.57
CA ALA A 808 -20.10 46.12 31.07
C ALA A 808 -20.95 44.88 31.31
N LEU A 809 -21.14 44.06 30.28
CA LEU A 809 -21.74 42.75 30.39
C LEU A 809 -20.68 41.76 30.88
N LEU A 810 -21.03 40.94 31.86
CA LEU A 810 -20.27 39.80 32.36
C LEU A 810 -21.10 38.55 32.12
N TRP A 811 -20.50 37.48 31.61
CA TRP A 811 -21.21 36.24 31.36
C TRP A 811 -20.37 34.99 31.64
N PHE A 812 -21.05 33.90 31.98
CA PHE A 812 -20.46 32.61 32.33
C PHE A 812 -21.32 31.44 31.81
N ALA A 813 -20.68 30.44 31.19
CA ALA A 813 -21.34 29.26 30.62
C ALA A 813 -20.64 27.95 31.05
N PRO A 814 -21.27 27.13 31.91
CA PRO A 814 -20.83 25.77 32.20
C PRO A 814 -20.69 24.91 30.94
N THR A 815 -19.70 24.01 30.90
CA THR A 815 -19.53 23.02 29.83
C THR A 815 -19.61 21.62 30.44
N GLY A 816 -20.57 20.81 29.99
CA GLY A 816 -20.76 19.44 30.48
C GLY A 816 -21.52 19.32 31.81
N PHE A 817 -22.05 20.42 32.37
CA PHE A 817 -22.95 20.38 33.52
C PHE A 817 -23.92 21.58 33.51
N THR A 818 -24.98 21.49 34.33
CA THR A 818 -25.93 22.60 34.54
C THR A 818 -25.71 23.18 35.94
N ALA A 819 -25.37 24.47 36.00
CA ALA A 819 -25.41 25.22 37.24
C ALA A 819 -26.86 25.67 37.51
N GLN A 820 -27.31 25.54 38.76
CA GLN A 820 -28.60 26.07 39.23
C GLN A 820 -28.51 27.57 39.54
N TYR A 821 -27.33 28.06 39.93
CA TYR A 821 -27.03 29.49 40.03
C TYR A 821 -25.54 29.76 39.79
N VAL A 822 -25.27 30.99 39.39
CA VAL A 822 -23.92 31.56 39.28
C VAL A 822 -23.94 32.94 39.93
N ILE A 823 -22.93 33.25 40.73
CA ILE A 823 -22.71 34.56 41.35
C ILE A 823 -21.47 35.17 40.71
N VAL A 824 -21.58 36.40 40.22
CA VAL A 824 -20.42 37.18 39.78
C VAL A 824 -19.94 38.06 40.91
N HIS A 825 -18.63 37.98 41.14
CA HIS A 825 -17.88 38.80 42.05
C HIS A 825 -17.16 39.83 41.19
N TYR A 826 -17.41 41.13 41.33
CA TYR A 826 -16.67 42.13 40.56
C TYR A 826 -16.37 43.41 41.34
N SER A 827 -15.30 44.11 40.96
CA SER A 827 -14.94 45.42 41.48
C SER A 827 -14.36 46.31 40.39
N THR A 828 -14.43 47.62 40.61
CA THR A 828 -13.73 48.63 39.79
C THR A 828 -12.97 49.59 40.72
N PRO A 829 -12.05 50.43 40.23
CA PRO A 829 -11.34 51.38 41.09
C PRO A 829 -12.27 52.33 41.87
N THR A 830 -13.47 52.60 41.34
CA THR A 830 -14.47 53.50 41.94
C THR A 830 -15.60 52.77 42.68
N LEU A 831 -15.75 51.46 42.50
CA LEU A 831 -16.76 50.63 43.16
C LEU A 831 -16.07 49.46 43.86
N GLY A 832 -16.18 49.39 45.19
CA GLY A 832 -15.72 48.24 45.96
C GLY A 832 -16.41 46.94 45.53
N GLN A 833 -15.92 45.81 46.05
CA GLN A 833 -16.38 44.47 45.67
C GLN A 833 -17.90 44.32 45.74
N GLN A 834 -18.49 43.88 44.63
CA GLN A 834 -19.90 43.52 44.46
C GLN A 834 -20.01 42.02 44.27
N ASN A 835 -21.08 41.41 44.80
CA ASN A 835 -21.36 39.98 44.68
C ASN A 835 -22.82 39.81 44.27
N ILE A 836 -23.06 39.46 43.01
CA ILE A 836 -24.40 39.49 42.42
C ILE A 836 -24.74 38.14 41.80
N GLN A 837 -25.89 37.58 42.15
CA GLN A 837 -26.41 36.40 41.47
C GLN A 837 -26.86 36.75 40.05
N MET A 838 -26.31 36.04 39.07
CA MET A 838 -26.55 36.27 37.65
C MET A 838 -27.89 35.71 37.20
N THR A 839 -28.38 36.16 36.04
CA THR A 839 -29.61 35.65 35.42
C THR A 839 -29.27 34.72 34.26
N TYR A 840 -29.93 33.56 34.16
CA TYR A 840 -29.71 32.64 33.02
C TYR A 840 -30.46 33.11 31.78
N ASN A 841 -29.72 33.33 30.69
CA ASN A 841 -30.27 33.64 29.38
C ASN A 841 -30.36 32.33 28.57
N SER A 842 -31.58 31.76 28.50
CA SER A 842 -31.83 30.49 27.82
C SER A 842 -31.57 30.53 26.32
N THR A 843 -31.67 31.71 25.68
CA THR A 843 -31.40 31.87 24.24
C THR A 843 -29.91 31.86 23.96
N ALA A 844 -29.11 32.46 24.84
CA ALA A 844 -27.65 32.48 24.73
C ALA A 844 -26.96 31.27 25.38
N GLY A 845 -27.70 30.43 26.11
CA GLY A 845 -27.17 29.24 26.80
C GLY A 845 -26.18 29.57 27.91
N ARG A 846 -26.30 30.73 28.58
CA ARG A 846 -25.31 31.21 29.56
C ARG A 846 -25.90 32.14 30.62
N TRP A 847 -25.20 32.30 31.73
CA TRP A 847 -25.52 33.24 32.81
C TRP A 847 -24.96 34.62 32.51
N GLU A 848 -25.74 35.68 32.73
CA GLU A 848 -25.38 37.05 32.36
C GLU A 848 -25.69 38.05 33.50
N TYR A 849 -24.85 39.08 33.61
CA TYR A 849 -25.11 40.26 34.43
C TYR A 849 -24.47 41.51 33.82
N THR A 850 -25.18 42.63 33.83
CA THR A 850 -24.65 43.92 33.32
C THR A 850 -24.26 44.83 34.48
N ALA A 851 -22.96 44.97 34.72
CA ALA A 851 -22.40 45.89 35.70
C ALA A 851 -22.52 47.34 35.21
N SER A 852 -22.96 48.24 36.10
CA SER A 852 -23.10 49.68 35.82
C SER A 852 -22.02 50.50 36.51
N GLY A 853 -21.71 51.69 35.98
CA GLY A 853 -20.63 52.55 36.48
C GLY A 853 -19.23 52.15 35.99
N VAL A 854 -19.15 51.37 34.90
CA VAL A 854 -17.89 50.92 34.29
C VAL A 854 -17.57 51.81 33.08
N ASN A 855 -16.85 52.90 33.33
CA ASN A 855 -16.48 53.90 32.32
C ASN A 855 -15.19 53.52 31.57
N SER A 856 -14.96 54.12 30.39
CA SER A 856 -13.74 53.89 29.60
C SER A 856 -12.48 54.14 30.43
N GLY A 857 -11.52 53.23 30.32
CA GLY A 857 -10.29 53.20 31.14
C GLY A 857 -10.43 52.51 32.50
N ASN A 858 -11.63 52.22 33.00
CA ASN A 858 -11.80 51.48 34.25
C ASN A 858 -11.35 50.02 34.08
N VAL A 859 -10.54 49.53 35.02
CA VAL A 859 -10.20 48.10 35.12
C VAL A 859 -11.25 47.39 35.96
N LEU A 860 -12.05 46.54 35.32
CA LEU A 860 -13.01 45.66 35.97
C LEU A 860 -12.31 44.35 36.36
N THR A 861 -12.19 44.09 37.66
CA THR A 861 -11.70 42.80 38.17
C THR A 861 -12.89 41.95 38.56
N TYR A 862 -12.95 40.69 38.11
CA TYR A 862 -14.10 39.83 38.37
C TYR A 862 -13.77 38.34 38.43
N SER A 863 -14.61 37.57 39.12
CA SER A 863 -14.62 36.11 39.18
C SER A 863 -16.05 35.61 39.36
N PHE A 864 -16.24 34.29 39.31
CA PHE A 864 -17.53 33.64 39.44
C PHE A 864 -17.48 32.52 40.48
N THR A 865 -18.54 32.42 41.28
CA THR A 865 -18.90 31.23 42.07
C THR A 865 -20.07 30.54 41.39
N TYR A 866 -19.98 29.23 41.19
CA TYR A 866 -21.06 28.44 40.59
C TYR A 866 -21.31 27.16 41.38
N ASN A 867 -22.55 26.66 41.31
CA ASN A 867 -22.88 25.37 41.89
C ASN A 867 -22.80 24.24 40.85
N LYS A 868 -22.24 23.10 41.27
CA LYS A 868 -22.17 21.86 40.49
C LYS A 868 -22.39 20.68 41.42
N ALA A 869 -23.39 19.85 41.13
CA ALA A 869 -23.76 18.67 41.92
C ALA A 869 -23.91 18.93 43.44
N GLY A 870 -24.44 20.10 43.81
CA GLY A 870 -24.68 20.49 45.20
C GLY A 870 -23.50 21.16 45.93
N ALA A 871 -22.30 21.20 45.33
CA ALA A 871 -21.14 21.91 45.87
C ALA A 871 -20.89 23.25 45.13
N GLN A 872 -20.31 24.24 45.83
CA GLN A 872 -19.89 25.52 45.25
C GLN A 872 -18.42 25.51 44.87
N TYR A 873 -18.11 26.13 43.74
CA TYR A 873 -16.74 26.26 43.21
C TYR A 873 -16.49 27.69 42.76
N ASP A 874 -15.27 28.16 42.99
CA ASP A 874 -14.82 29.49 42.58
C ASP A 874 -13.87 29.40 41.41
N THR A 875 -13.99 30.37 40.51
CA THR A 875 -13.06 30.57 39.42
C THR A 875 -11.91 31.50 39.83
N PRO A 876 -10.77 31.46 39.12
CA PRO A 876 -9.73 32.48 39.27
C PRO A 876 -10.25 33.89 39.00
N ASN A 877 -9.53 34.90 39.49
CA ASN A 877 -9.82 36.30 39.18
C ASN A 877 -9.36 36.67 37.77
N TYR A 878 -10.19 37.44 37.09
CA TYR A 878 -9.97 37.96 35.76
C TYR A 878 -10.01 39.48 35.78
N THR A 879 -9.37 40.11 34.80
CA THR A 879 -9.36 41.56 34.65
C THR A 879 -9.71 41.94 33.23
N TRP A 880 -10.52 42.98 33.09
CA TRP A 880 -10.85 43.57 31.82
C TRP A 880 -10.84 45.09 31.92
N THR A 881 -10.06 45.73 31.06
CA THR A 881 -10.06 47.19 30.97
C THR A 881 -11.14 47.60 29.98
N LYS A 882 -12.06 48.44 30.43
CA LYS A 882 -13.09 49.03 29.57
C LYS A 882 -12.38 49.84 28.47
N PRO A 883 -12.52 49.45 27.19
CA PRO A 883 -11.87 50.16 26.10
C PRO A 883 -12.35 51.60 25.94
#